data_AF-A0A199UXR5-F1
#
_entry.id   AF-A0A199UXR5-F1
#
_cell.length_a   1.000
_cell.length_b   1.000
_cell.length_c   1.000
_cell.angle_alpha   90.00
_cell.angle_beta   90.00
_cell.angle_gamma   90.00
#
_symmetry.space_group_name_H-M   'P 1'
#
loop_
_entity.id
_entity.type
_entity.pdbx_description
1 polymer ?
#
loop_
_entity_poly.entity_id
_entity_poly.type
_entity_poly.pdbx_seq_one_letter_code
_entity_poly.pdbx_strand_id
1 'polypeptide(L)'
;FYRFDSLRVSLSLETSKEFQRRAQKLLHTPNPPLSLSLSLSSPPMAQEPSSAAPSPSLDDTLRLLRGDRDEQKLAGLLLASKLCGAGGDGADADAVIKVYRAVGPRFLSRLLITGMGKGAGDAKGAEEREAYLRLAISVLAAFARVPEIASSEGMVSEVPLVAEIVSKAIDQSIVEECYEFLLLVALASEDGRAKFYEPGVLDLLASHILNLPDGSRSLELAVRLLELLVNKLTIDMMNDENLQGIASMVASLARLFAVLHNAIKFDALHMLSVLLSQKDTPLHDALRSMPSRIWAAHIRTGITAILQNRVVSSEKLQALLLAECMMSILGENWLLEQTNIPEEQKPMPVEKFLLLVLESARIEVAVLLNELAYSKYELSKSSSNAEEAIKQKQRSLAIPFSLIEKIVKLISNVSGAEGLYISESTITKAIAGLNETINAVLDFLQDSKDHGQRKGDDLLAAVRIIGSYLAEAPYACNQKTRDLLEYILSVEGEDESRAYSLFVLLNDSPFYSVCFMLPMLCQITMEVEGCKTLVSFGGHRSVVNCLIKMIEQDAMMVEDNGTIFLACDTILNFLSNRTGVQVQLEPHFVNLLRTLALWAGTTNDPSIIMMASSICTLIFDLTSEESLLNRSDFDPRTLESLSQLIIRSLDQDIIDESRDHSDLRQIITAGYRRWAERFPRVRNAVERAVNISTAGAIPS
;
A
#
# COMPACT_ATOMS: atom_id res chain seq x y z
N PHE A 1 8.87 1.67 5.11
CA PHE A 1 9.23 0.49 4.30
C PHE A 1 9.38 -0.76 5.15
N TYR A 2 10.11 -0.74 6.27
CA TYR A 2 10.22 -1.89 7.16
C TYR A 2 9.12 -1.93 8.24
N ARG A 3 8.11 -2.79 8.02
CA ARG A 3 7.33 -3.49 9.05
C ARG A 3 7.20 -4.94 8.58
N PHE A 4 7.27 -5.89 9.50
CA PHE A 4 7.06 -7.31 9.23
C PHE A 4 5.63 -7.69 9.67
N ASP A 5 4.72 -7.82 8.70
CA ASP A 5 3.42 -8.44 8.96
C ASP A 5 3.60 -9.97 8.96
N SER A 6 4.09 -10.49 10.08
CA SER A 6 4.26 -11.91 10.32
C SER A 6 2.89 -12.57 10.52
N LEU A 7 2.54 -13.51 9.63
CA LEU A 7 1.30 -14.27 9.68
C LEU A 7 1.55 -15.76 9.39
N ARG A 8 1.83 -16.51 10.46
CA ARG A 8 1.70 -17.97 10.63
C ARG A 8 1.95 -18.86 9.39
N VAL A 9 3.14 -19.46 9.34
CA VAL A 9 3.33 -20.75 8.66
C VAL A 9 2.71 -21.85 9.52
N SER A 10 1.47 -22.24 9.25
CA SER A 10 0.82 -23.35 9.96
C SER A 10 -0.26 -24.08 9.13
N LEU A 11 0.06 -24.57 7.92
CA LEU A 11 -0.73 -25.63 7.25
C LEU A 11 -0.02 -26.34 6.07
N SER A 12 0.16 -27.66 6.24
CA SER A 12 0.46 -28.73 5.25
C SER A 12 1.58 -28.61 4.21
N LEU A 13 2.45 -29.63 4.23
CA LEU A 13 3.50 -29.93 3.24
C LEU A 13 2.95 -30.48 1.89
N GLU A 14 1.63 -30.63 1.75
CA GLU A 14 0.98 -31.26 0.59
C GLU A 14 0.68 -30.27 -0.55
N THR A 15 0.32 -29.03 -0.21
CA THR A 15 0.00 -27.95 -1.17
C THR A 15 1.19 -27.68 -2.11
N SER A 16 2.38 -27.47 -1.55
CA SER A 16 3.61 -27.22 -2.29
C SER A 16 4.00 -28.39 -3.23
N LYS A 17 3.68 -29.64 -2.85
CA LYS A 17 3.95 -30.83 -3.69
C LYS A 17 2.97 -30.98 -4.86
N GLU A 18 1.78 -30.40 -4.78
CA GLU A 18 0.83 -30.38 -5.90
C GLU A 18 1.03 -29.17 -6.82
N PHE A 19 1.38 -28.02 -6.25
CA PHE A 19 1.87 -26.81 -6.94
C PHE A 19 3.00 -27.15 -7.92
N GLN A 20 4.01 -27.91 -7.47
CA GLN A 20 5.17 -28.32 -8.28
C GLN A 20 4.82 -29.16 -9.52
N ARG A 21 3.83 -30.06 -9.43
CA ARG A 21 3.48 -30.96 -10.54
C ARG A 21 2.83 -30.23 -11.73
N ARG A 22 2.23 -29.07 -11.47
CA ARG A 22 1.43 -28.32 -12.45
C ARG A 22 2.28 -27.42 -13.36
N ALA A 23 3.41 -26.91 -12.87
CA ALA A 23 4.25 -25.94 -13.57
C ALA A 23 5.05 -26.50 -14.77
N GLN A 24 5.09 -27.81 -14.98
CA GLN A 24 6.14 -28.45 -15.81
C GLN A 24 5.76 -28.72 -17.29
N LYS A 25 4.68 -28.13 -17.83
CA LYS A 25 4.23 -28.38 -19.21
C LYS A 25 3.63 -27.14 -19.92
N LEU A 26 3.93 -27.08 -21.23
CA LEU A 26 3.37 -26.22 -22.30
C LEU A 26 4.15 -24.92 -22.62
N LEU A 27 4.68 -24.87 -23.84
CA LEU A 27 5.26 -23.72 -24.53
C LEU A 27 4.72 -23.69 -25.99
N HIS A 28 4.85 -22.54 -26.65
CA HIS A 28 4.60 -22.25 -28.08
C HIS A 28 3.16 -21.91 -28.57
N THR A 29 2.79 -20.61 -28.47
CA THR A 29 2.62 -19.62 -29.59
C THR A 29 2.11 -20.05 -30.99
N PRO A 30 1.52 -19.14 -31.82
CA PRO A 30 0.70 -17.93 -31.55
C PRO A 30 -0.47 -17.66 -32.56
N ASN A 31 -1.18 -16.53 -32.43
CA ASN A 31 -2.17 -15.96 -33.41
C ASN A 31 -1.47 -15.30 -34.64
N PRO A 32 -2.17 -14.87 -35.74
CA PRO A 32 -2.76 -13.50 -35.84
C PRO A 32 -4.00 -13.37 -36.84
N PRO A 33 -4.33 -12.25 -37.57
CA PRO A 33 -5.24 -11.16 -37.10
C PRO A 33 -6.18 -10.46 -38.17
N LEU A 34 -6.77 -9.28 -37.81
CA LEU A 34 -7.23 -8.13 -38.67
C LEU A 34 -8.49 -8.32 -39.58
N SER A 35 -9.28 -7.32 -40.04
CA SER A 35 -9.44 -5.84 -39.88
C SER A 35 -10.85 -5.39 -40.43
N LEU A 36 -11.32 -4.15 -40.77
CA LEU A 36 -10.85 -2.74 -40.87
C LEU A 36 -12.11 -1.78 -41.06
N SER A 37 -11.95 -0.44 -40.96
CA SER A 37 -12.75 0.66 -41.62
C SER A 37 -14.24 0.91 -41.28
N LEU A 38 -14.96 2.04 -41.55
CA LEU A 38 -14.81 3.51 -41.85
C LEU A 38 -16.28 4.08 -42.00
N SER A 39 -16.70 5.37 -42.04
CA SER A 39 -16.25 6.71 -41.55
C SER A 39 -17.24 7.84 -41.95
N LEU A 40 -17.28 8.99 -41.22
CA LEU A 40 -17.91 10.31 -41.58
C LEU A 40 -19.47 10.36 -41.63
N SER A 41 -20.22 11.48 -41.54
CA SER A 41 -19.96 12.94 -41.75
C SER A 41 -20.98 13.87 -41.02
N SER A 42 -20.75 15.20 -40.98
CA SER A 42 -21.69 16.28 -40.53
C SER A 42 -21.84 17.38 -41.63
N PRO A 43 -22.91 18.23 -41.66
CA PRO A 43 -22.83 19.66 -41.21
C PRO A 43 -24.23 20.30 -40.84
N PRO A 44 -24.50 21.63 -40.91
CA PRO A 44 -23.94 22.81 -40.20
C PRO A 44 -25.01 23.71 -39.49
N MET A 45 -24.57 24.85 -38.91
CA MET A 45 -25.39 25.91 -38.27
C MET A 45 -25.89 27.03 -39.23
N ALA A 46 -26.78 27.91 -38.72
CA ALA A 46 -27.10 29.24 -39.26
C ALA A 46 -27.17 30.31 -38.13
N GLN A 47 -27.12 31.60 -38.48
CA GLN A 47 -27.15 32.76 -37.56
C GLN A 47 -28.11 33.85 -38.06
N GLU A 48 -28.64 34.69 -37.16
CA GLU A 48 -29.34 35.95 -37.48
C GLU A 48 -28.91 37.10 -36.53
N PRO A 49 -29.11 38.39 -36.91
CA PRO A 49 -28.32 39.52 -36.40
C PRO A 49 -28.98 40.37 -35.30
N SER A 50 -28.17 41.25 -34.69
CA SER A 50 -28.56 42.18 -33.62
C SER A 50 -28.95 43.58 -34.11
N SER A 51 -29.64 44.34 -33.24
CA SER A 51 -29.80 45.80 -33.36
C SER A 51 -29.69 46.44 -31.97
N ALA A 52 -29.21 47.69 -31.90
CA ALA A 52 -28.73 48.31 -30.66
C ALA A 52 -29.52 49.56 -30.24
N ALA A 53 -29.62 49.76 -28.93
CA ALA A 53 -30.19 50.94 -28.26
C ALA A 53 -29.12 51.60 -27.37
N PRO A 54 -29.23 52.89 -27.01
CA PRO A 54 -28.17 53.61 -26.29
C PRO A 54 -27.90 53.02 -24.90
N SER A 55 -26.62 52.86 -24.57
CA SER A 55 -26.15 52.25 -23.33
C SER A 55 -26.19 53.19 -22.12
N PRO A 56 -26.50 52.70 -20.91
CA PRO A 56 -26.47 53.48 -19.67
C PRO A 56 -25.04 53.82 -19.23
N SER A 57 -24.87 54.77 -18.30
CA SER A 57 -23.57 55.09 -17.71
C SER A 57 -23.23 54.17 -16.52
N LEU A 58 -21.93 53.97 -16.26
CA LEU A 58 -21.47 53.23 -15.09
C LEU A 58 -21.83 53.94 -13.78
N ASP A 59 -21.75 55.27 -13.72
CA ASP A 59 -22.09 56.04 -12.51
C ASP A 59 -23.57 55.96 -12.16
N ASP A 60 -24.48 55.99 -13.14
CA ASP A 60 -25.92 55.83 -12.90
C ASP A 60 -26.26 54.40 -12.47
N THR A 61 -25.52 53.41 -12.98
CA THR A 61 -25.59 52.02 -12.55
C THR A 61 -25.13 51.88 -11.09
N LEU A 62 -24.00 52.48 -10.72
CA LEU A 62 -23.49 52.48 -9.34
C LEU A 62 -24.41 53.24 -8.36
N ARG A 63 -25.12 54.28 -8.81
CA ARG A 63 -26.15 54.97 -8.01
C ARG A 63 -27.33 54.05 -7.67
N LEU A 64 -27.83 53.29 -8.65
CA LEU A 64 -28.92 52.34 -8.45
C LEU A 64 -28.52 51.18 -7.50
N LEU A 65 -27.32 50.64 -7.69
CA LEU A 65 -26.76 49.57 -6.86
C LEU A 65 -26.57 49.96 -5.39
N ARG A 66 -26.31 51.24 -5.11
CA ARG A 66 -26.19 51.79 -3.74
C ARG A 66 -27.54 52.18 -3.11
N GLY A 67 -28.67 52.00 -3.81
CA GLY A 67 -29.99 52.30 -3.26
C GLY A 67 -30.39 51.35 -2.12
N ASP A 68 -31.14 51.87 -1.14
CA ASP A 68 -31.57 51.10 0.04
C ASP A 68 -32.60 50.00 -0.26
N ARG A 69 -33.25 50.06 -1.44
CA ARG A 69 -34.31 49.12 -1.83
C ARG A 69 -33.82 48.06 -2.80
N ASP A 70 -34.26 46.83 -2.57
CA ASP A 70 -33.87 45.68 -3.38
C ASP A 70 -34.25 45.81 -4.86
N GLU A 71 -35.37 46.49 -5.20
CA GLU A 71 -35.74 46.69 -6.62
C GLU A 71 -34.77 47.65 -7.33
N GLN A 72 -34.19 48.62 -6.61
CA GLN A 72 -33.18 49.53 -7.17
C GLN A 72 -31.86 48.80 -7.40
N LYS A 73 -31.48 47.92 -6.47
CA LYS A 73 -30.32 47.04 -6.62
C LYS A 73 -30.50 46.05 -7.77
N LEU A 74 -31.66 45.42 -7.88
CA LEU A 74 -32.01 44.50 -8.97
C LEU A 74 -31.94 45.21 -10.34
N ALA A 75 -32.53 46.41 -10.45
CA ALA A 75 -32.46 47.22 -11.67
C ALA A 75 -31.02 47.63 -12.02
N GLY A 76 -30.23 48.06 -11.02
CA GLY A 76 -28.80 48.37 -11.20
C GLY A 76 -28.00 47.14 -11.64
N LEU A 77 -28.32 45.95 -11.14
CA LEU A 77 -27.62 44.71 -11.46
C LEU A 77 -27.91 44.24 -12.90
N LEU A 78 -29.15 44.40 -13.37
CA LEU A 78 -29.55 44.15 -14.76
C LEU A 78 -29.03 45.18 -15.77
N LEU A 79 -28.54 46.34 -15.30
CA LEU A 79 -27.79 47.31 -16.10
C LEU A 79 -26.29 46.98 -16.07
N ALA A 80 -25.75 46.61 -14.91
CA ALA A 80 -24.35 46.19 -14.76
C ALA A 80 -24.02 44.95 -15.61
N SER A 81 -24.91 43.95 -15.67
CA SER A 81 -24.72 42.78 -16.54
C SER A 81 -24.69 43.12 -18.03
N LYS A 82 -25.35 44.20 -18.47
CA LYS A 82 -25.29 44.71 -19.85
C LYS A 82 -24.05 45.56 -20.13
N LEU A 83 -23.44 46.16 -19.10
CA LEU A 83 -22.20 46.92 -19.22
C LEU A 83 -20.95 46.05 -19.12
N CYS A 84 -21.02 44.94 -18.37
CA CYS A 84 -19.92 43.97 -18.24
C CYS A 84 -20.05 42.79 -19.22
N GLY A 85 -21.25 42.51 -19.74
CA GLY A 85 -21.55 41.36 -20.60
C GLY A 85 -21.56 41.70 -22.09
N ALA A 86 -20.37 41.86 -22.69
CA ALA A 86 -20.22 42.14 -24.13
C ALA A 86 -19.08 41.35 -24.81
N GLY A 87 -18.91 40.07 -24.47
CA GLY A 87 -18.28 39.06 -25.34
C GLY A 87 -16.83 39.30 -25.78
N GLY A 88 -16.00 39.90 -24.94
CA GLY A 88 -14.56 40.07 -25.20
C GLY A 88 -13.72 40.05 -23.92
N ASP A 89 -12.52 39.50 -24.01
CA ASP A 89 -11.54 39.49 -22.92
C ASP A 89 -11.16 40.93 -22.55
N GLY A 90 -11.40 41.32 -21.30
CA GLY A 90 -11.13 42.68 -20.81
C GLY A 90 -12.36 43.50 -20.42
N ALA A 91 -13.33 42.90 -19.72
CA ALA A 91 -14.15 43.70 -18.81
C ALA A 91 -13.24 44.34 -17.75
N ASP A 92 -13.34 45.65 -17.53
CA ASP A 92 -12.49 46.37 -16.57
C ASP A 92 -12.70 45.84 -15.15
N ALA A 93 -11.68 45.18 -14.60
CA ALA A 93 -11.73 44.58 -13.28
C ALA A 93 -12.01 45.62 -12.18
N ASP A 94 -11.54 46.86 -12.33
CA ASP A 94 -11.85 47.95 -11.38
C ASP A 94 -13.34 48.35 -11.46
N ALA A 95 -13.94 48.38 -12.66
CA ALA A 95 -15.39 48.55 -12.81
C ALA A 95 -16.18 47.40 -12.17
N VAL A 96 -15.77 46.14 -12.34
CA VAL A 96 -16.43 44.98 -11.71
C VAL A 96 -16.29 45.03 -10.18
N ILE A 97 -15.11 45.37 -9.66
CA ILE A 97 -14.87 45.58 -8.22
C ILE A 97 -15.73 46.72 -7.66
N LYS A 98 -15.86 47.84 -8.38
CA LYS A 98 -16.76 48.96 -8.02
C LYS A 98 -18.23 48.53 -7.97
N VAL A 99 -18.67 47.71 -8.92
CA VAL A 99 -20.02 47.14 -8.97
C VAL A 99 -20.27 46.20 -7.80
N TYR A 100 -19.39 45.23 -7.53
CA TYR A 100 -19.50 44.31 -6.39
C TYR A 100 -19.57 45.06 -5.05
N ARG A 101 -18.67 46.05 -4.84
CA ARG A 101 -18.67 46.92 -3.65
C ARG A 101 -19.93 47.78 -3.52
N ALA A 102 -20.61 48.12 -4.62
CA ALA A 102 -21.88 48.85 -4.59
C ALA A 102 -23.07 47.95 -4.26
N VAL A 103 -23.11 46.72 -4.79
CA VAL A 103 -24.13 45.70 -4.48
C VAL A 103 -24.07 45.32 -3.00
N GLY A 104 -22.89 44.89 -2.54
CA GLY A 104 -22.61 44.35 -1.21
C GLY A 104 -23.02 42.87 -1.04
N PRO A 105 -22.19 42.01 -0.41
CA PRO A 105 -22.43 40.56 -0.37
C PRO A 105 -23.75 40.17 0.33
N ARG A 106 -24.18 40.94 1.34
CA ARG A 106 -25.48 40.74 2.02
C ARG A 106 -26.69 40.83 1.07
N PHE A 107 -26.59 41.54 -0.05
CA PHE A 107 -27.65 41.53 -1.08
C PHE A 107 -27.60 40.26 -1.92
N LEU A 108 -26.41 39.83 -2.34
CA LEU A 108 -26.21 38.60 -3.14
C LEU A 108 -26.69 37.36 -2.38
N SER A 109 -26.27 37.20 -1.11
CA SER A 109 -26.71 36.09 -0.27
C SER A 109 -28.24 36.08 -0.05
N ARG A 110 -28.85 37.25 0.16
CA ARG A 110 -30.33 37.38 0.24
C ARG A 110 -31.05 37.04 -1.06
N LEU A 111 -30.46 37.40 -2.21
CA LEU A 111 -30.99 37.07 -3.54
C LEU A 111 -30.94 35.55 -3.78
N LEU A 112 -29.83 34.92 -3.41
CA LEU A 112 -29.61 33.47 -3.48
C LEU A 112 -30.60 32.71 -2.57
N ILE A 113 -30.70 33.10 -1.29
CA ILE A 113 -31.63 32.51 -0.30
C ILE A 113 -33.11 32.67 -0.72
N THR A 114 -33.47 33.79 -1.34
CA THR A 114 -34.80 34.02 -1.93
C THR A 114 -35.05 33.08 -3.11
N GLY A 115 -34.08 32.92 -4.02
CA GLY A 115 -34.15 31.96 -5.13
C GLY A 115 -34.30 30.51 -4.67
N MET A 116 -33.54 30.11 -3.63
CA MET A 116 -33.67 28.80 -2.96
C MET A 116 -35.01 28.62 -2.20
N GLY A 117 -35.85 29.66 -2.09
CA GLY A 117 -37.12 29.61 -1.36
C GLY A 117 -36.97 29.48 0.16
N LYS A 118 -35.79 29.77 0.72
CA LYS A 118 -35.48 29.64 2.16
C LYS A 118 -35.81 30.89 3.00
N GLY A 119 -36.45 31.89 2.39
CA GLY A 119 -36.92 33.11 3.07
C GLY A 119 -38.30 32.99 3.70
N ALA A 120 -38.56 33.78 4.74
CA ALA A 120 -39.87 33.85 5.41
C ALA A 120 -40.90 34.64 4.55
N GLY A 121 -41.45 33.99 3.52
CA GLY A 121 -42.47 34.55 2.63
C GLY A 121 -43.29 33.45 1.96
N ASP A 122 -44.61 33.48 2.18
CA ASP A 122 -45.52 32.41 1.77
C ASP A 122 -45.76 32.37 0.24
N ALA A 123 -46.36 31.28 -0.24
CA ALA A 123 -46.32 30.83 -1.63
C ALA A 123 -46.84 31.83 -2.68
N LYS A 124 -45.94 32.23 -3.59
CA LYS A 124 -46.21 32.65 -4.99
C LYS A 124 -44.93 32.51 -5.83
N GLY A 125 -45.11 32.42 -7.15
CA GLY A 125 -44.04 32.52 -8.15
C GLY A 125 -42.93 31.46 -8.06
N ALA A 126 -43.19 30.21 -8.50
CA ALA A 126 -42.11 29.25 -8.71
C ALA A 126 -41.13 29.75 -9.81
N GLU A 127 -41.67 30.27 -10.91
CA GLU A 127 -40.93 30.90 -12.00
C GLU A 127 -40.18 32.17 -11.54
N GLU A 128 -40.74 32.94 -10.60
CA GLU A 128 -40.09 34.13 -10.03
C GLU A 128 -38.88 33.75 -9.17
N ARG A 129 -39.02 32.73 -8.31
CA ARG A 129 -37.91 32.17 -7.51
C ARG A 129 -36.80 31.64 -8.40
N GLU A 130 -37.15 30.91 -9.45
CA GLU A 130 -36.23 30.40 -10.46
C GLU A 130 -35.50 31.52 -11.23
N ALA A 131 -36.18 32.63 -11.52
CA ALA A 131 -35.56 33.81 -12.12
C ALA A 131 -34.58 34.52 -11.16
N TYR A 132 -34.93 34.64 -9.87
CA TYR A 132 -34.00 35.16 -8.85
C TYR A 132 -32.80 34.24 -8.63
N LEU A 133 -33.00 32.92 -8.62
CA LEU A 133 -31.94 31.92 -8.47
C LEU A 133 -30.94 31.99 -9.61
N ARG A 134 -31.41 31.95 -10.86
CA ARG A 134 -30.54 32.08 -12.04
C ARG A 134 -29.78 33.40 -12.03
N LEU A 135 -30.45 34.53 -11.77
CA LEU A 135 -29.78 35.83 -11.69
C LEU A 135 -28.73 35.89 -10.57
N ALA A 136 -28.98 35.28 -9.41
CA ALA A 136 -28.00 35.22 -8.33
C ALA A 136 -26.76 34.41 -8.75
N ILE A 137 -26.94 33.23 -9.34
CA ILE A 137 -25.85 32.37 -9.80
C ILE A 137 -25.05 33.02 -10.94
N SER A 138 -25.68 33.53 -11.99
CA SER A 138 -24.97 34.18 -13.10
C SER A 138 -24.14 35.39 -12.63
N VAL A 139 -24.64 36.13 -11.64
CA VAL A 139 -23.93 37.28 -11.04
C VAL A 139 -22.78 36.83 -10.14
N LEU A 140 -22.98 35.80 -9.32
CA LEU A 140 -21.92 35.22 -8.49
C LEU A 140 -20.79 34.64 -9.37
N ALA A 141 -21.11 33.87 -10.40
CA ALA A 141 -20.15 33.34 -11.36
C ALA A 141 -19.40 34.46 -12.11
N ALA A 142 -20.12 35.49 -12.59
CA ALA A 142 -19.50 36.63 -13.25
C ALA A 142 -18.56 37.45 -12.33
N PHE A 143 -18.90 37.61 -11.04
CA PHE A 143 -18.02 38.24 -10.07
C PHE A 143 -16.82 37.36 -9.69
N ALA A 144 -16.99 36.03 -9.62
CA ALA A 144 -15.91 35.11 -9.29
C ALA A 144 -14.81 35.05 -10.36
N ARG A 145 -15.06 35.54 -11.59
CA ARG A 145 -14.04 35.71 -12.64
C ARG A 145 -12.99 36.77 -12.29
N VAL A 146 -13.20 37.59 -11.25
CA VAL A 146 -12.19 38.51 -10.69
C VAL A 146 -11.64 37.90 -9.38
N PRO A 147 -10.37 37.48 -9.32
CA PRO A 147 -9.83 36.76 -8.17
C PRO A 147 -9.97 37.50 -6.82
N GLU A 148 -9.78 38.82 -6.81
CA GLU A 148 -9.90 39.66 -5.60
C GLU A 148 -11.35 39.77 -5.07
N ILE A 149 -12.33 39.41 -5.89
CA ILE A 149 -13.73 39.27 -5.47
C ILE A 149 -13.98 37.82 -5.03
N ALA A 150 -13.57 36.84 -5.84
CA ALA A 150 -13.70 35.41 -5.53
C ALA A 150 -13.08 35.02 -4.18
N SER A 151 -11.95 35.64 -3.81
CA SER A 151 -11.26 35.39 -2.54
C SER A 151 -11.88 36.10 -1.32
N SER A 152 -12.99 36.83 -1.48
CA SER A 152 -13.61 37.60 -0.39
C SER A 152 -14.53 36.75 0.49
N GLU A 153 -14.59 37.09 1.78
CA GLU A 153 -15.42 36.42 2.80
C GLU A 153 -16.86 36.19 2.33
N GLY A 154 -17.48 37.20 1.72
CA GLY A 154 -18.86 37.17 1.21
C GLY A 154 -19.07 36.47 -0.13
N MET A 155 -18.04 35.81 -0.68
CA MET A 155 -18.14 34.84 -1.78
C MET A 155 -17.81 33.43 -1.24
N VAL A 156 -16.79 33.32 -0.38
CA VAL A 156 -16.45 32.09 0.37
C VAL A 156 -17.65 31.60 1.20
N SER A 157 -18.43 32.50 1.81
CA SER A 157 -19.64 32.16 2.59
C SER A 157 -20.71 31.42 1.80
N GLU A 158 -20.79 31.61 0.49
CA GLU A 158 -21.86 31.06 -0.34
C GLU A 158 -21.54 29.67 -0.90
N VAL A 159 -20.30 29.17 -0.74
CA VAL A 159 -19.86 27.85 -1.26
C VAL A 159 -20.79 26.69 -0.83
N PRO A 160 -21.17 26.53 0.45
CA PRO A 160 -22.11 25.48 0.86
C PRO A 160 -23.52 25.65 0.27
N LEU A 161 -23.99 26.89 0.07
CA LEU A 161 -25.31 27.17 -0.52
C LEU A 161 -25.33 26.84 -2.02
N VAL A 162 -24.26 27.17 -2.75
CA VAL A 162 -24.12 26.82 -4.17
C VAL A 162 -23.95 25.32 -4.36
N ALA A 163 -23.23 24.61 -3.48
CA ALA A 163 -23.18 23.15 -3.49
C ALA A 163 -24.57 22.51 -3.25
N GLU A 164 -25.39 23.08 -2.36
CA GLU A 164 -26.77 22.64 -2.15
C GLU A 164 -27.66 22.91 -3.38
N ILE A 165 -27.47 24.04 -4.08
CA ILE A 165 -28.17 24.34 -5.34
C ILE A 165 -27.79 23.31 -6.41
N VAL A 166 -26.51 23.02 -6.58
CA VAL A 166 -26.00 22.00 -7.53
C VAL A 166 -26.69 20.66 -7.30
N SER A 167 -26.75 20.17 -6.06
CA SER A 167 -27.39 18.87 -5.74
C SER A 167 -28.90 18.78 -6.01
N LYS A 168 -29.55 19.89 -6.40
CA LYS A 168 -31.01 19.99 -6.60
C LYS A 168 -31.40 20.58 -7.96
N ALA A 169 -30.45 21.13 -8.71
CA ALA A 169 -30.71 21.83 -9.97
C ALA A 169 -30.96 20.83 -11.11
N ILE A 170 -31.96 21.14 -11.95
CA ILE A 170 -32.30 20.37 -13.16
C ILE A 170 -31.88 21.14 -14.42
N ASP A 171 -31.68 22.46 -14.33
CA ASP A 171 -31.18 23.28 -15.43
C ASP A 171 -29.65 23.20 -15.54
N GLN A 172 -29.18 22.55 -16.61
CA GLN A 172 -27.76 22.39 -16.93
C GLN A 172 -27.00 23.73 -17.02
N SER A 173 -27.66 24.83 -17.41
CA SER A 173 -27.02 26.15 -17.50
C SER A 173 -26.70 26.74 -16.13
N ILE A 174 -27.62 26.60 -15.16
CA ILE A 174 -27.39 26.96 -13.76
C ILE A 174 -26.30 26.06 -13.15
N VAL A 175 -26.35 24.76 -13.44
CA VAL A 175 -25.33 23.80 -12.99
C VAL A 175 -23.93 24.18 -13.49
N GLU A 176 -23.78 24.61 -14.75
CA GLU A 176 -22.51 25.06 -15.31
C GLU A 176 -21.97 26.32 -14.63
N GLU A 177 -22.81 27.35 -14.45
CA GLU A 177 -22.42 28.59 -13.75
C GLU A 177 -22.11 28.34 -12.26
N CYS A 178 -22.82 27.42 -11.60
CA CYS A 178 -22.51 26.99 -10.23
C CYS A 178 -21.13 26.32 -10.14
N TYR A 179 -20.78 25.39 -11.03
CA TYR A 179 -19.45 24.77 -11.02
C TYR A 179 -18.35 25.76 -11.43
N GLU A 180 -18.63 26.72 -12.31
CA GLU A 180 -17.70 27.82 -12.61
C GLU A 180 -17.43 28.68 -11.36
N PHE A 181 -18.47 29.10 -10.62
CA PHE A 181 -18.33 29.82 -9.36
C PHE A 181 -17.52 29.02 -8.32
N LEU A 182 -17.88 27.75 -8.08
CA LEU A 182 -17.23 26.90 -7.08
C LEU A 182 -15.75 26.70 -7.40
N LEU A 183 -15.40 26.45 -8.67
CA LEU A 183 -14.01 26.33 -9.13
C LEU A 183 -13.24 27.64 -8.95
N LEU A 184 -13.82 28.79 -9.29
CA LEU A 184 -13.14 30.09 -9.21
C LEU A 184 -12.89 30.52 -7.76
N VAL A 185 -13.86 30.34 -6.85
CA VAL A 185 -13.67 30.59 -5.41
C VAL A 185 -12.64 29.62 -4.82
N ALA A 186 -12.71 28.33 -5.18
CA ALA A 186 -11.72 27.34 -4.77
C ALA A 186 -10.31 27.63 -5.30
N LEU A 187 -10.15 28.23 -6.48
CA LEU A 187 -8.85 28.65 -7.00
C LEU A 187 -8.30 29.85 -6.21
N ALA A 188 -9.15 30.85 -5.95
CA ALA A 188 -8.75 32.17 -5.44
C ALA A 188 -8.47 32.23 -3.93
N SER A 189 -8.95 31.29 -3.10
CA SER A 189 -8.77 31.34 -1.64
C SER A 189 -8.55 29.97 -1.00
N GLU A 190 -7.63 29.89 -0.02
CA GLU A 190 -7.50 28.71 0.87
C GLU A 190 -8.74 28.55 1.76
N ASP A 191 -9.32 29.64 2.27
CA ASP A 191 -10.59 29.59 3.01
C ASP A 191 -11.73 29.12 2.09
N GLY A 192 -11.68 29.52 0.81
CA GLY A 192 -12.54 29.02 -0.25
C GLY A 192 -12.44 27.51 -0.46
N ARG A 193 -11.22 26.94 -0.39
CA ARG A 193 -10.99 25.48 -0.41
C ARG A 193 -11.46 24.81 0.88
N ALA A 194 -11.20 25.41 2.03
CA ALA A 194 -11.61 24.88 3.34
C ALA A 194 -13.12 24.62 3.42
N LYS A 195 -13.94 25.47 2.78
CA LYS A 195 -15.40 25.31 2.71
C LYS A 195 -15.91 24.01 2.06
N PHE A 196 -15.12 23.35 1.22
CA PHE A 196 -15.51 22.05 0.65
C PHE A 196 -15.35 20.91 1.66
N TYR A 197 -14.48 21.06 2.65
CA TYR A 197 -14.27 20.11 3.74
C TYR A 197 -15.15 20.39 4.97
N GLU A 198 -16.11 21.33 4.88
CA GLU A 198 -17.17 21.46 5.89
C GLU A 198 -18.17 20.30 5.76
N PRO A 199 -18.79 19.84 6.87
CA PRO A 199 -19.53 18.58 6.90
C PRO A 199 -20.68 18.54 5.88
N GLY A 200 -20.68 17.52 5.03
CA GLY A 200 -21.71 17.29 4.00
C GLY A 200 -21.56 18.08 2.70
N VAL A 201 -20.65 19.07 2.60
CA VAL A 201 -20.50 19.88 1.36
C VAL A 201 -19.98 19.02 0.20
N LEU A 202 -18.98 18.17 0.43
CA LEU A 202 -18.48 17.22 -0.56
C LEU A 202 -19.51 16.14 -0.95
N ASP A 203 -20.38 15.70 -0.03
CA ASP A 203 -21.42 14.70 -0.33
C ASP A 203 -22.48 15.22 -1.32
N LEU A 204 -22.87 16.50 -1.20
CA LEU A 204 -23.78 17.18 -2.13
C LEU A 204 -23.18 17.24 -3.55
N LEU A 205 -21.88 17.51 -3.66
CA LEU A 205 -21.19 17.57 -4.95
C LEU A 205 -20.94 16.18 -5.52
N ALA A 206 -20.46 15.22 -4.73
CA ALA A 206 -20.21 13.84 -5.13
C ALA A 206 -21.48 13.18 -5.69
N SER A 207 -22.60 13.27 -4.95
CA SER A 207 -23.89 12.73 -5.38
C SER A 207 -24.42 13.39 -6.67
N HIS A 208 -24.10 14.66 -6.93
CA HIS A 208 -24.47 15.33 -8.17
C HIS A 208 -23.54 15.01 -9.36
N ILE A 209 -22.23 14.88 -9.14
CA ILE A 209 -21.25 14.51 -10.19
C ILE A 209 -21.61 13.17 -10.84
N LEU A 210 -22.23 12.26 -10.09
CA LEU A 210 -22.79 11.01 -10.62
C LEU A 210 -23.90 11.20 -11.66
N ASN A 211 -24.56 12.36 -11.73
CA ASN A 211 -25.67 12.61 -12.66
C ASN A 211 -25.31 13.55 -13.83
N LEU A 212 -24.06 14.03 -13.89
CA LEU A 212 -23.59 14.90 -14.98
C LEU A 212 -23.44 14.14 -16.31
N PRO A 213 -23.90 14.70 -17.45
CA PRO A 213 -23.71 14.06 -18.76
C PRO A 213 -22.23 13.98 -19.18
N ASP A 214 -21.84 12.84 -19.75
CA ASP A 214 -20.51 12.61 -20.32
C ASP A 214 -20.17 13.68 -21.38
N GLY A 215 -19.02 14.33 -21.23
CA GLY A 215 -18.57 15.40 -22.14
C GLY A 215 -19.28 16.74 -21.97
N SER A 216 -20.08 16.94 -20.93
CA SER A 216 -20.60 18.27 -20.57
C SER A 216 -19.51 19.16 -19.96
N ARG A 217 -19.53 20.47 -20.26
CA ARG A 217 -18.63 21.46 -19.64
C ARG A 217 -18.79 21.51 -18.11
N SER A 218 -19.99 21.24 -17.59
CA SER A 218 -20.24 21.07 -16.16
C SER A 218 -19.41 19.93 -15.55
N LEU A 219 -19.26 18.79 -16.25
CA LEU A 219 -18.39 17.70 -15.81
C LEU A 219 -16.91 18.09 -15.86
N GLU A 220 -16.46 18.80 -16.89
CA GLU A 220 -15.07 19.31 -16.96
C GLU A 220 -14.74 20.26 -15.81
N LEU A 221 -15.66 21.18 -15.47
CA LEU A 221 -15.51 22.11 -14.34
C LEU A 221 -15.52 21.38 -13.01
N ALA A 222 -16.42 20.40 -12.83
CA ALA A 222 -16.47 19.57 -11.63
C ALA A 222 -15.21 18.73 -11.42
N VAL A 223 -14.67 18.13 -12.48
CA VAL A 223 -13.42 17.34 -12.44
C VAL A 223 -12.22 18.22 -12.05
N ARG A 224 -12.10 19.42 -12.63
CA ARG A 224 -11.05 20.40 -12.26
C ARG A 224 -11.17 20.87 -10.81
N LEU A 225 -12.39 20.99 -10.29
CA LEU A 225 -12.64 21.30 -8.88
C LEU A 225 -12.20 20.14 -7.98
N LEU A 226 -12.55 18.89 -8.31
CA LEU A 226 -12.06 17.73 -7.57
C LEU A 226 -10.53 17.62 -7.61
N GLU A 227 -9.91 17.83 -8.79
CA GLU A 227 -8.46 17.81 -8.96
C GLU A 227 -7.77 18.84 -8.05
N LEU A 228 -8.29 20.07 -8.00
CA LEU A 228 -7.78 21.14 -7.15
C LEU A 228 -7.89 20.81 -5.65
N LEU A 229 -8.99 20.17 -5.23
CA LEU A 229 -9.18 19.74 -3.84
C LEU A 229 -8.28 18.55 -3.50
N VAL A 230 -8.18 17.54 -4.36
CA VAL A 230 -7.30 16.38 -4.14
C VAL A 230 -5.82 16.79 -4.07
N ASN A 231 -5.38 17.71 -4.94
CA ASN A 231 -4.01 18.26 -4.94
C ASN A 231 -3.70 19.19 -3.74
N LYS A 232 -4.68 19.46 -2.86
CA LYS A 232 -4.51 20.29 -1.65
C LYS A 232 -4.88 19.59 -0.34
N LEU A 233 -5.48 18.40 -0.42
CA LEU A 233 -5.87 17.60 0.74
C LEU A 233 -4.63 17.07 1.49
N THR A 234 -4.39 17.56 2.71
CA THR A 234 -3.41 16.97 3.65
C THR A 234 -4.10 16.02 4.63
N ILE A 235 -3.32 15.20 5.32
CA ILE A 235 -3.83 14.32 6.38
C ILE A 235 -4.44 15.15 7.53
N ASP A 236 -3.85 16.31 7.85
CA ASP A 236 -4.34 17.23 8.90
C ASP A 236 -5.73 17.84 8.60
N MET A 237 -6.18 17.80 7.34
CA MET A 237 -7.52 18.24 6.93
C MET A 237 -8.59 17.14 7.08
N MET A 238 -8.20 15.87 7.26
CA MET A 238 -9.14 14.76 7.38
C MET A 238 -9.67 14.65 8.81
N ASN A 239 -10.98 14.68 9.00
CA ASN A 239 -11.62 14.48 10.30
C ASN A 239 -12.92 13.67 10.18
N ASP A 240 -13.42 13.15 11.31
CA ASP A 240 -14.60 12.28 11.36
C ASP A 240 -15.86 12.92 10.75
N GLU A 241 -15.95 14.26 10.72
CA GLU A 241 -17.08 14.99 10.15
C GLU A 241 -17.02 15.14 8.62
N ASN A 242 -15.83 15.06 8.00
CA ASN A 242 -15.62 15.26 6.56
C ASN A 242 -15.15 14.00 5.80
N LEU A 243 -14.65 12.97 6.50
CA LEU A 243 -14.21 11.70 5.92
C LEU A 243 -15.30 11.02 5.07
N GLN A 244 -16.57 11.14 5.44
CA GLN A 244 -17.69 10.62 4.66
C GLN A 244 -17.78 11.30 3.28
N GLY A 245 -17.62 12.63 3.21
CA GLY A 245 -17.60 13.38 1.95
C GLY A 245 -16.40 13.04 1.07
N ILE A 246 -15.25 12.79 1.67
CA ILE A 246 -14.04 12.33 0.95
C ILE A 246 -14.26 10.90 0.41
N ALA A 247 -14.88 9.99 1.17
CA ALA A 247 -15.25 8.66 0.70
C ALA A 247 -16.32 8.69 -0.42
N SER A 248 -17.31 9.58 -0.32
CA SER A 248 -18.31 9.85 -1.37
C SER A 248 -17.65 10.38 -2.66
N MET A 249 -16.63 11.24 -2.54
CA MET A 249 -15.81 11.71 -3.65
C MET A 249 -15.01 10.56 -4.30
N VAL A 250 -14.37 9.69 -3.51
CA VAL A 250 -13.69 8.47 -4.03
C VAL A 250 -14.66 7.58 -4.81
N ALA A 251 -15.88 7.35 -4.30
CA ALA A 251 -16.89 6.56 -4.99
C ALA A 251 -17.35 7.19 -6.33
N SER A 252 -17.33 8.51 -6.42
CA SER A 252 -17.68 9.26 -7.64
C SER A 252 -16.55 9.18 -8.67
N LEU A 253 -15.30 9.45 -8.26
CA LEU A 253 -14.10 9.30 -9.08
C LEU A 253 -13.95 7.87 -9.60
N ALA A 254 -14.21 6.86 -8.76
CA ALA A 254 -14.22 5.45 -9.13
C ALA A 254 -15.14 5.17 -10.33
N ARG A 255 -16.37 5.71 -10.33
CA ARG A 255 -17.30 5.50 -11.46
C ARG A 255 -16.88 6.28 -12.71
N LEU A 256 -16.39 7.51 -12.58
CA LEU A 256 -15.84 8.26 -13.73
C LEU A 256 -14.69 7.47 -14.38
N PHE A 257 -13.78 6.93 -13.57
CA PHE A 257 -12.70 6.05 -14.01
C PHE A 257 -13.19 4.74 -14.63
N ALA A 258 -14.31 4.16 -14.20
CA ALA A 258 -14.92 3.00 -14.84
C ALA A 258 -15.50 3.34 -16.23
N VAL A 259 -16.45 4.27 -16.28
CA VAL A 259 -17.36 4.50 -17.40
C VAL A 259 -16.75 5.34 -18.53
N LEU A 260 -15.91 6.34 -18.21
CA LEU A 260 -15.42 7.27 -19.22
C LEU A 260 -14.33 6.66 -20.11
N HIS A 261 -14.22 7.17 -21.33
CA HIS A 261 -13.23 6.74 -22.35
C HIS A 261 -12.46 7.94 -22.96
N ASN A 262 -12.43 9.08 -22.27
CA ASN A 262 -11.76 10.32 -22.66
C ASN A 262 -10.65 10.70 -21.64
N ALA A 263 -10.10 11.91 -21.73
CA ALA A 263 -9.03 12.39 -20.84
C ALA A 263 -9.38 12.28 -19.35
N ILE A 264 -10.63 12.59 -18.98
CA ILE A 264 -11.14 12.54 -17.59
C ILE A 264 -10.99 11.15 -16.95
N LYS A 265 -10.90 10.07 -17.74
CA LYS A 265 -10.57 8.74 -17.22
C LYS A 265 -9.19 8.70 -16.54
N PHE A 266 -8.22 9.40 -17.10
CA PHE A 266 -6.85 9.49 -16.57
C PHE A 266 -6.78 10.47 -15.41
N ASP A 267 -7.46 11.62 -15.51
CA ASP A 267 -7.58 12.58 -14.41
C ASP A 267 -8.17 11.88 -13.15
N ALA A 268 -9.22 11.07 -13.33
CA ALA A 268 -9.81 10.25 -12.28
C ALA A 268 -8.87 9.15 -11.75
N LEU A 269 -8.10 8.47 -12.63
CA LEU A 269 -7.08 7.49 -12.23
C LEU A 269 -5.99 8.13 -11.35
N HIS A 270 -5.49 9.30 -11.74
CA HIS A 270 -4.47 10.04 -10.99
C HIS A 270 -5.00 10.50 -9.63
N MET A 271 -6.21 11.08 -9.57
CA MET A 271 -6.84 11.47 -8.30
C MET A 271 -7.07 10.28 -7.36
N LEU A 272 -7.55 9.14 -7.89
CA LEU A 272 -7.70 7.91 -7.09
C LEU A 272 -6.37 7.40 -6.57
N SER A 273 -5.31 7.44 -7.38
CA SER A 273 -3.97 7.03 -6.96
C SER A 273 -3.40 7.93 -5.86
N VAL A 274 -3.61 9.26 -5.94
CA VAL A 274 -3.21 10.21 -4.90
C VAL A 274 -3.97 9.99 -3.59
N LEU A 275 -5.29 9.77 -3.65
CA LEU A 275 -6.13 9.56 -2.46
C LEU A 275 -5.86 8.22 -1.76
N LEU A 276 -5.62 7.15 -2.51
CA LEU A 276 -5.62 5.78 -1.97
C LEU A 276 -4.22 5.24 -1.64
N SER A 277 -3.14 5.81 -2.20
CA SER A 277 -1.76 5.37 -1.92
C SER A 277 -1.19 5.86 -0.57
N GLN A 278 -1.88 6.77 0.11
CA GLN A 278 -1.52 7.20 1.46
C GLN A 278 -1.81 6.06 2.46
N LYS A 279 -0.75 5.48 3.05
CA LYS A 279 -0.86 4.35 3.99
C LYS A 279 -1.44 4.78 5.33
N ASP A 280 -2.17 3.87 5.96
CA ASP A 280 -2.68 3.96 7.33
C ASP A 280 -3.49 5.26 7.61
N THR A 281 -4.28 5.70 6.63
CA THR A 281 -5.13 6.91 6.75
C THR A 281 -6.54 6.58 7.26
N PRO A 282 -7.20 7.49 8.01
CA PRO A 282 -8.60 7.34 8.40
C PRO A 282 -9.57 7.16 7.22
N LEU A 283 -9.20 7.65 6.03
CA LEU A 283 -9.94 7.43 4.79
C LEU A 283 -10.04 5.93 4.43
N HIS A 284 -9.01 5.12 4.73
CA HIS A 284 -9.08 3.67 4.49
C HIS A 284 -10.16 3.00 5.34
N ASP A 285 -10.33 3.42 6.60
CA ASP A 285 -11.35 2.89 7.51
C ASP A 285 -12.76 3.40 7.18
N ALA A 286 -12.89 4.65 6.72
CA ALA A 286 -14.13 5.16 6.14
C ALA A 286 -14.55 4.34 4.89
N LEU A 287 -13.61 4.06 3.98
CA LEU A 287 -13.83 3.24 2.77
C LEU A 287 -14.16 1.77 3.11
N ARG A 288 -13.48 1.18 4.10
CA ARG A 288 -13.82 -0.15 4.65
C ARG A 288 -15.23 -0.17 5.23
N SER A 289 -15.67 0.92 5.87
CA SER A 289 -17.00 1.04 6.51
C SER A 289 -18.14 1.38 5.54
N MET A 290 -17.88 1.77 4.29
CA MET A 290 -18.93 2.10 3.32
C MET A 290 -19.89 0.92 3.07
N PRO A 291 -21.23 1.10 3.22
CA PRO A 291 -22.22 0.04 3.05
C PRO A 291 -22.30 -0.59 1.65
N SER A 292 -21.76 0.08 0.62
CA SER A 292 -21.75 -0.39 -0.76
C SER A 292 -20.33 -0.55 -1.28
N ARG A 293 -20.01 -1.74 -1.80
CA ARG A 293 -18.74 -2.05 -2.47
C ARG A 293 -18.75 -1.74 -3.98
N ILE A 294 -19.79 -1.09 -4.49
CA ILE A 294 -19.90 -0.73 -5.93
C ILE A 294 -18.72 0.14 -6.40
N TRP A 295 -18.18 1.02 -5.56
CA TRP A 295 -16.98 1.81 -5.90
C TRP A 295 -15.73 0.94 -6.14
N ALA A 296 -15.55 -0.12 -5.35
CA ALA A 296 -14.45 -1.06 -5.50
C ALA A 296 -14.59 -1.88 -6.80
N ALA A 297 -15.83 -2.17 -7.20
CA ALA A 297 -16.14 -2.79 -8.49
C ALA A 297 -15.80 -1.85 -9.66
N HIS A 298 -16.22 -0.58 -9.57
CA HIS A 298 -15.88 0.45 -10.57
C HIS A 298 -14.36 0.61 -10.77
N ILE A 299 -13.58 0.65 -9.69
CA ILE A 299 -12.10 0.70 -9.77
C ILE A 299 -11.56 -0.51 -10.55
N ARG A 300 -12.05 -1.72 -10.26
CA ARG A 300 -11.68 -2.94 -10.98
C ARG A 300 -12.04 -2.88 -12.47
N THR A 301 -13.21 -2.36 -12.85
CA THR A 301 -13.62 -2.20 -14.24
C THR A 301 -12.76 -1.14 -14.96
N GLY A 302 -12.42 -0.04 -14.28
CA GLY A 302 -11.46 0.96 -14.78
C GLY A 302 -10.05 0.40 -15.00
N ILE A 303 -9.48 -0.31 -14.01
CA ILE A 303 -8.17 -1.00 -14.13
C ILE A 303 -8.19 -1.99 -15.30
N THR A 304 -9.26 -2.78 -15.42
CA THR A 304 -9.46 -3.71 -16.54
C THR A 304 -9.38 -2.99 -17.88
N ALA A 305 -10.06 -1.86 -18.01
CA ALA A 305 -10.07 -1.04 -19.22
C ALA A 305 -8.69 -0.43 -19.54
N ILE A 306 -7.87 -0.06 -18.55
CA ILE A 306 -6.50 0.45 -18.79
C ILE A 306 -5.55 -0.69 -19.19
N LEU A 307 -5.51 -1.78 -18.43
CA LEU A 307 -4.53 -2.85 -18.63
C LEU A 307 -4.74 -3.60 -19.95
N GLN A 308 -5.99 -3.84 -20.38
CA GLN A 308 -6.31 -4.47 -21.66
C GLN A 308 -5.98 -3.60 -22.88
N ASN A 309 -5.96 -2.27 -22.73
CA ASN A 309 -5.79 -1.36 -23.85
C ASN A 309 -4.31 -1.00 -24.15
N ARG A 310 -4.10 -0.40 -25.32
CA ARG A 310 -2.79 0.14 -25.75
C ARG A 310 -2.57 1.55 -25.19
N VAL A 311 -2.50 1.64 -23.87
CA VAL A 311 -2.12 2.84 -23.14
C VAL A 311 -0.61 2.85 -22.89
N VAL A 312 -0.02 4.03 -22.71
CA VAL A 312 1.40 4.21 -22.32
C VAL A 312 1.67 3.62 -20.92
N SER A 313 2.92 3.23 -20.66
CA SER A 313 3.28 2.48 -19.43
C SER A 313 3.05 3.26 -18.13
N SER A 314 3.09 4.59 -18.14
CA SER A 314 2.75 5.39 -16.95
C SER A 314 1.35 5.06 -16.42
N GLU A 315 0.37 4.97 -17.31
CA GLU A 315 -1.03 4.72 -16.94
C GLU A 315 -1.26 3.27 -16.52
N LYS A 316 -0.49 2.34 -17.10
CA LYS A 316 -0.49 0.95 -16.66
C LYS A 316 0.09 0.82 -15.25
N LEU A 317 1.21 1.50 -14.97
CA LEU A 317 1.79 1.54 -13.63
C LEU A 317 0.86 2.22 -12.61
N GLN A 318 0.14 3.28 -12.99
CA GLN A 318 -0.89 3.91 -12.13
C GLN A 318 -2.09 2.96 -11.89
N ALA A 319 -2.54 2.22 -12.90
CA ALA A 319 -3.58 1.20 -12.72
C ALA A 319 -3.12 0.02 -11.83
N LEU A 320 -1.83 -0.33 -11.86
CA LEU A 320 -1.23 -1.32 -10.95
C LEU A 320 -1.05 -0.78 -9.52
N LEU A 321 -0.69 0.50 -9.36
CA LEU A 321 -0.70 1.19 -8.06
C LEU A 321 -2.09 1.16 -7.45
N LEU A 322 -3.11 1.51 -8.23
CA LEU A 322 -4.49 1.46 -7.78
C LEU A 322 -4.92 0.04 -7.39
N ALA A 323 -4.47 -1.00 -8.11
CA ALA A 323 -4.70 -2.40 -7.71
C ALA A 323 -4.01 -2.77 -6.38
N GLU A 324 -2.76 -2.34 -6.16
CA GLU A 324 -2.02 -2.53 -4.90
C GLU A 324 -2.72 -1.84 -3.73
N CYS A 325 -3.15 -0.59 -3.92
CA CYS A 325 -3.88 0.20 -2.94
C CYS A 325 -5.19 -0.48 -2.55
N MET A 326 -5.97 -0.97 -3.53
CA MET A 326 -7.20 -1.71 -3.26
C MET A 326 -6.97 -2.99 -2.45
N MET A 327 -5.91 -3.75 -2.74
CA MET A 327 -5.51 -4.91 -1.95
C MET A 327 -4.90 -4.56 -0.58
N SER A 328 -4.54 -3.30 -0.32
CA SER A 328 -4.13 -2.78 0.99
C SER A 328 -5.33 -2.26 1.81
N ILE A 329 -6.37 -1.74 1.14
CA ILE A 329 -7.59 -1.24 1.79
C ILE A 329 -8.55 -2.40 2.12
N LEU A 330 -8.83 -3.28 1.17
CA LEU A 330 -9.84 -4.35 1.29
C LEU A 330 -9.25 -5.76 1.53
N GLY A 331 -7.91 -5.88 1.54
CA GLY A 331 -7.21 -7.17 1.65
C GLY A 331 -7.06 -7.88 0.30
N GLU A 332 -6.23 -8.93 0.27
CA GLU A 332 -5.81 -9.55 -1.00
C GLU A 332 -6.95 -10.25 -1.75
N ASN A 333 -7.98 -10.72 -1.03
CA ASN A 333 -9.16 -11.39 -1.59
C ASN A 333 -9.94 -10.52 -2.58
N TRP A 334 -9.78 -9.19 -2.57
CA TRP A 334 -10.49 -8.28 -3.48
C TRP A 334 -10.29 -8.59 -4.98
N LEU A 335 -9.14 -9.14 -5.40
CA LEU A 335 -8.95 -9.59 -6.78
C LEU A 335 -9.96 -10.69 -7.19
N LEU A 336 -10.42 -11.47 -6.20
CA LEU A 336 -11.36 -12.58 -6.34
C LEU A 336 -12.81 -12.18 -6.06
N GLU A 337 -13.08 -10.97 -5.57
CA GLU A 337 -14.43 -10.50 -5.30
C GLU A 337 -15.19 -10.17 -6.60
N GLN A 338 -16.44 -10.63 -6.69
CA GLN A 338 -17.35 -10.29 -7.77
C GLN A 338 -18.54 -9.51 -7.21
N THR A 339 -18.48 -8.19 -7.30
CA THR A 339 -19.65 -7.32 -7.16
C THR A 339 -20.30 -7.13 -8.53
N ASN A 340 -21.62 -7.07 -8.58
CA ASN A 340 -22.38 -6.77 -9.81
C ASN A 340 -22.59 -5.25 -9.92
N ILE A 341 -22.19 -4.67 -11.05
CA ILE A 341 -22.39 -3.26 -11.38
C ILE A 341 -23.63 -3.15 -12.27
N PRO A 342 -24.66 -2.36 -11.94
CA PRO A 342 -25.87 -2.21 -12.76
C PRO A 342 -25.59 -1.82 -14.22
N GLU A 343 -24.54 -1.03 -14.45
CA GLU A 343 -24.10 -0.52 -15.74
C GLU A 343 -23.33 -1.55 -16.59
N GLU A 344 -22.76 -2.60 -16.00
CA GLU A 344 -21.88 -3.57 -16.70
C GLU A 344 -22.63 -4.87 -17.04
N GLN A 345 -23.17 -4.94 -18.27
CA GLN A 345 -23.99 -6.07 -18.75
C GLN A 345 -23.33 -7.46 -18.67
N LYS A 346 -22.00 -7.53 -18.60
CA LYS A 346 -21.25 -8.79 -18.45
C LYS A 346 -19.85 -8.52 -17.85
N PRO A 347 -19.72 -8.49 -16.51
CA PRO A 347 -18.44 -8.19 -15.87
C PRO A 347 -17.36 -9.22 -16.20
N MET A 348 -16.10 -8.77 -16.24
CA MET A 348 -14.98 -9.67 -16.46
C MET A 348 -14.80 -10.64 -15.27
N PRO A 349 -14.73 -11.97 -15.51
CA PRO A 349 -14.54 -12.97 -14.45
C PRO A 349 -13.29 -12.73 -13.59
N VAL A 350 -13.42 -13.01 -12.29
CA VAL A 350 -12.38 -12.84 -11.25
C VAL A 350 -11.05 -13.49 -11.62
N GLU A 351 -11.07 -14.72 -12.14
CA GLU A 351 -9.86 -15.42 -12.61
C GLU A 351 -9.13 -14.68 -13.74
N LYS A 352 -9.88 -14.00 -14.63
CA LYS A 352 -9.28 -13.20 -15.71
C LYS A 352 -8.75 -11.87 -15.21
N PHE A 353 -9.33 -11.30 -14.14
CA PHE A 353 -8.82 -10.08 -13.51
C PHE A 353 -7.48 -10.36 -12.81
N LEU A 354 -7.41 -11.41 -11.99
CA LEU A 354 -6.18 -11.87 -11.34
C LEU A 354 -5.04 -12.06 -12.36
N LEU A 355 -5.29 -12.80 -13.45
CA LEU A 355 -4.27 -13.04 -14.48
C LEU A 355 -3.90 -11.77 -15.26
N LEU A 356 -4.86 -10.88 -15.56
CA LEU A 356 -4.57 -9.61 -16.24
C LEU A 356 -3.66 -8.70 -15.39
N VAL A 357 -3.93 -8.62 -14.09
CA VAL A 357 -3.15 -7.83 -13.12
C VAL A 357 -1.75 -8.43 -12.96
N LEU A 358 -1.64 -9.75 -12.79
CA LEU A 358 -0.36 -10.46 -12.66
C LEU A 358 0.52 -10.33 -13.93
N GLU A 359 -0.02 -10.60 -15.12
CA GLU A 359 0.75 -10.48 -16.37
C GLU A 359 1.21 -9.04 -16.63
N SER A 360 0.38 -8.06 -16.29
CA SER A 360 0.76 -6.64 -16.39
C SER A 360 1.86 -6.28 -15.40
N ALA A 361 1.75 -6.70 -14.13
CA ALA A 361 2.78 -6.47 -13.12
C ALA A 361 4.12 -7.13 -13.49
N ARG A 362 4.09 -8.36 -13.99
CA ARG A 362 5.26 -9.11 -14.47
C ARG A 362 5.98 -8.41 -15.62
N ILE A 363 5.24 -7.85 -16.57
CA ILE A 363 5.82 -7.09 -17.69
C ILE A 363 6.52 -5.83 -17.17
N GLU A 364 5.88 -5.05 -16.30
CA GLU A 364 6.49 -3.85 -15.74
C GLU A 364 7.71 -4.18 -14.85
N VAL A 365 7.70 -5.30 -14.10
CA VAL A 365 8.91 -5.80 -13.38
C VAL A 365 10.06 -6.06 -14.35
N ALA A 366 9.83 -6.83 -15.42
CA ALA A 366 10.89 -7.17 -16.37
C ALA A 366 11.46 -5.92 -17.08
N VAL A 367 10.61 -4.95 -17.43
CA VAL A 367 11.02 -3.68 -18.04
C VAL A 367 11.81 -2.82 -17.04
N LEU A 368 11.27 -2.60 -15.84
CA LEU A 368 11.88 -1.72 -14.83
C LEU A 368 13.19 -2.28 -14.30
N LEU A 369 13.33 -3.60 -14.12
CA LEU A 369 14.60 -4.23 -13.73
C LEU A 369 15.69 -4.07 -14.81
N ASN A 370 15.35 -4.33 -16.08
CA ASN A 370 16.28 -4.16 -17.20
C ASN A 370 16.70 -2.68 -17.36
N GLU A 371 15.75 -1.75 -17.21
CA GLU A 371 16.04 -0.33 -17.20
C GLU A 371 16.91 0.12 -16.01
N LEU A 372 16.71 -0.47 -14.83
CA LEU A 372 17.46 -0.17 -13.61
C LEU A 372 18.90 -0.70 -13.68
N ALA A 373 19.09 -1.94 -14.15
CA ALA A 373 20.40 -2.52 -14.46
C ALA A 373 21.20 -1.64 -15.42
N TYR A 374 20.62 -1.33 -16.58
CA TYR A 374 21.24 -0.44 -17.58
C TYR A 374 21.60 0.94 -16.98
N SER A 375 20.75 1.47 -16.09
CA SER A 375 20.97 2.76 -15.42
C SER A 375 22.06 2.71 -14.33
N LYS A 376 22.30 1.55 -13.71
CA LYS A 376 23.32 1.39 -12.66
C LYS A 376 24.71 0.98 -13.17
N TYR A 377 24.77 0.16 -14.22
CA TYR A 377 25.97 -0.57 -14.62
C TYR A 377 26.54 -0.10 -15.97
N GLU A 378 25.70 0.04 -16.99
CA GLU A 378 26.10 0.42 -18.36
C GLU A 378 26.18 1.95 -18.57
N LEU A 379 25.32 2.73 -17.90
CA LEU A 379 25.31 4.19 -18.03
C LEU A 379 26.45 4.87 -17.24
N SER A 380 27.16 5.78 -17.91
CA SER A 380 28.26 6.54 -17.32
C SER A 380 27.78 7.45 -16.18
N LYS A 381 28.35 7.26 -14.98
CA LYS A 381 27.95 7.91 -13.70
C LYS A 381 28.31 9.41 -13.58
N SER A 382 28.19 10.17 -14.67
CA SER A 382 28.72 11.54 -14.80
C SER A 382 27.66 12.65 -14.79
N SER A 383 26.47 12.41 -14.22
CA SER A 383 25.48 13.48 -14.00
C SER A 383 24.55 13.19 -12.82
N SER A 384 24.16 14.23 -12.08
CA SER A 384 23.19 14.18 -10.97
C SER A 384 21.82 13.65 -11.40
N ASN A 385 21.45 13.87 -12.66
CA ASN A 385 20.16 13.45 -13.20
C ASN A 385 20.03 11.92 -13.29
N ALA A 386 21.14 11.18 -13.33
CA ALA A 386 21.13 9.73 -13.33
C ALA A 386 20.67 9.16 -11.97
N GLU A 387 21.06 9.77 -10.85
CA GLU A 387 20.68 9.30 -9.51
C GLU A 387 19.18 9.45 -9.23
N GLU A 388 18.58 10.59 -9.58
CA GLU A 388 17.13 10.76 -9.40
C GLU A 388 16.33 9.92 -10.41
N ALA A 389 16.86 9.67 -11.62
CA ALA A 389 16.26 8.72 -12.56
C ALA A 389 16.30 7.27 -12.03
N ILE A 390 17.38 6.87 -11.33
CA ILE A 390 17.46 5.59 -10.63
C ILE A 390 16.43 5.54 -9.49
N LYS A 391 16.36 6.57 -8.64
CA LYS A 391 15.39 6.67 -7.54
C LYS A 391 13.94 6.64 -8.02
N GLN A 392 13.65 7.31 -9.14
CA GLN A 392 12.34 7.25 -9.79
C GLN A 392 12.00 5.82 -10.21
N LYS A 393 12.93 5.08 -10.83
CA LYS A 393 12.73 3.67 -11.22
C LYS A 393 12.59 2.74 -10.03
N GLN A 394 13.35 2.95 -8.94
CA GLN A 394 13.19 2.21 -7.68
C GLN A 394 11.79 2.41 -7.09
N ARG A 395 11.30 3.66 -7.03
CA ARG A 395 9.92 3.99 -6.60
C ARG A 395 8.86 3.33 -7.51
N SER A 396 9.05 3.37 -8.82
CA SER A 396 8.17 2.70 -9.79
C SER A 396 8.16 1.17 -9.62
N LEU A 397 9.33 0.55 -9.42
CA LEU A 397 9.49 -0.90 -9.28
C LEU A 397 8.82 -1.44 -8.00
N ALA A 398 8.81 -0.66 -6.92
CA ALA A 398 8.17 -1.02 -5.66
C ALA A 398 6.66 -1.31 -5.80
N ILE A 399 5.99 -0.75 -6.82
CA ILE A 399 4.56 -0.91 -7.07
C ILE A 399 4.21 -2.34 -7.51
N PRO A 400 4.67 -2.85 -8.68
CA PRO A 400 4.39 -4.22 -9.06
C PRO A 400 5.10 -5.23 -8.14
N PHE A 401 6.19 -4.85 -7.48
CA PHE A 401 6.82 -5.65 -6.42
C PHE A 401 5.88 -5.95 -5.24
N SER A 402 5.25 -4.93 -4.64
CA SER A 402 4.28 -5.16 -3.56
C SER A 402 3.03 -5.92 -4.04
N LEU A 403 2.60 -5.67 -5.27
CA LEU A 403 1.48 -6.37 -5.91
C LEU A 403 1.78 -7.86 -6.14
N ILE A 404 3.03 -8.23 -6.49
CA ILE A 404 3.46 -9.62 -6.62
C ILE A 404 3.45 -10.33 -5.26
N GLU A 405 3.99 -9.73 -4.18
CA GLU A 405 3.92 -10.32 -2.83
C GLU A 405 2.47 -10.59 -2.39
N LYS A 406 1.57 -9.63 -2.63
CA LYS A 406 0.13 -9.77 -2.34
C LYS A 406 -0.53 -10.87 -3.17
N ILE A 407 -0.13 -11.07 -4.43
CA ILE A 407 -0.63 -12.15 -5.29
C ILE A 407 -0.09 -13.52 -4.86
N VAL A 408 1.16 -13.61 -4.38
CA VAL A 408 1.71 -14.83 -3.77
C VAL A 408 0.88 -15.23 -2.54
N LYS A 409 0.71 -14.30 -1.59
CA LYS A 409 -0.11 -14.50 -0.37
C LYS A 409 -1.55 -14.91 -0.69
N LEU A 410 -2.16 -14.32 -1.72
CA LEU A 410 -3.50 -14.68 -2.19
C LEU A 410 -3.58 -16.15 -2.66
N ILE A 411 -2.64 -16.58 -3.50
CA ILE A 411 -2.65 -17.93 -4.10
C ILE A 411 -2.43 -19.02 -3.03
N SER A 412 -1.59 -18.75 -2.04
CA SER A 412 -1.40 -19.65 -0.89
C SER A 412 -2.66 -19.75 -0.03
N ASN A 413 -3.26 -18.60 0.36
CA ASN A 413 -4.46 -18.58 1.19
C ASN A 413 -5.68 -19.28 0.53
N VAL A 414 -5.82 -19.16 -0.80
CA VAL A 414 -6.87 -19.86 -1.57
C VAL A 414 -6.77 -21.39 -1.44
N SER A 415 -5.60 -21.95 -1.13
CA SER A 415 -5.43 -23.39 -0.92
C SER A 415 -6.02 -23.91 0.40
N GLY A 416 -6.48 -23.03 1.29
CA GLY A 416 -7.07 -23.39 2.60
C GLY A 416 -8.35 -22.66 2.99
N ALA A 417 -8.85 -21.71 2.19
CA ALA A 417 -10.02 -20.90 2.51
C ALA A 417 -11.34 -21.48 1.97
N GLU A 418 -12.29 -21.79 2.86
CA GLU A 418 -13.63 -22.23 2.46
C GLU A 418 -14.38 -21.11 1.70
N GLY A 419 -14.81 -21.40 0.46
CA GLY A 419 -15.68 -20.54 -0.35
C GLY A 419 -15.04 -19.83 -1.54
N LEU A 420 -13.70 -19.68 -1.59
CA LEU A 420 -12.99 -18.99 -2.68
C LEU A 420 -12.46 -19.97 -3.74
N TYR A 421 -13.33 -20.43 -4.63
CA TYR A 421 -12.98 -21.37 -5.70
C TYR A 421 -12.31 -20.69 -6.90
N ILE A 422 -10.97 -20.77 -7.00
CA ILE A 422 -10.22 -20.54 -8.25
C ILE A 422 -10.02 -21.87 -8.99
N SER A 423 -10.19 -21.89 -10.32
CA SER A 423 -9.85 -23.06 -11.12
C SER A 423 -8.35 -23.41 -11.07
N GLU A 424 -8.06 -24.71 -11.00
CA GLU A 424 -6.71 -25.29 -11.13
C GLU A 424 -5.94 -24.72 -12.35
N SER A 425 -6.65 -24.45 -13.44
CA SER A 425 -6.08 -23.89 -14.68
C SER A 425 -5.60 -22.45 -14.54
N THR A 426 -6.18 -21.69 -13.61
CA THR A 426 -5.80 -20.30 -13.33
C THR A 426 -4.70 -20.25 -12.28
N ILE A 427 -4.78 -21.07 -11.23
CA ILE A 427 -3.67 -21.27 -10.28
C ILE A 427 -2.40 -21.67 -11.05
N THR A 428 -2.48 -22.66 -11.95
CA THR A 428 -1.32 -23.12 -12.76
C THR A 428 -0.70 -22.00 -13.61
N LYS A 429 -1.52 -21.12 -14.22
CA LYS A 429 -1.02 -19.97 -14.99
C LYS A 429 -0.37 -18.92 -14.08
N ALA A 430 -0.99 -18.64 -12.94
CA ALA A 430 -0.44 -17.67 -11.99
C ALA A 430 0.91 -18.14 -11.43
N ILE A 431 1.04 -19.44 -11.15
CA ILE A 431 2.32 -20.08 -10.79
C ILE A 431 3.36 -19.92 -11.91
N ALA A 432 2.98 -20.13 -13.18
CA ALA A 432 3.91 -19.92 -14.30
C ALA A 432 4.38 -18.46 -14.39
N GLY A 433 3.46 -17.49 -14.35
CA GLY A 433 3.79 -16.05 -14.36
C GLY A 433 4.65 -15.62 -13.18
N LEU A 434 4.42 -16.16 -11.98
CA LEU A 434 5.26 -15.93 -10.79
C LEU A 434 6.67 -16.52 -10.98
N ASN A 435 6.80 -17.75 -11.48
CA ASN A 435 8.11 -18.33 -11.79
C ASN A 435 8.87 -17.50 -12.85
N GLU A 436 8.20 -17.02 -13.89
CA GLU A 436 8.82 -16.12 -14.88
C GLU A 436 9.26 -14.78 -14.25
N THR A 437 8.44 -14.21 -13.37
CA THR A 437 8.78 -12.98 -12.62
C THR A 437 10.04 -13.19 -11.76
N ILE A 438 10.06 -14.26 -10.97
CA ILE A 438 11.15 -14.56 -10.03
C ILE A 438 12.44 -14.93 -10.78
N ASN A 439 12.36 -15.57 -11.95
CA ASN A 439 13.54 -15.77 -12.79
C ASN A 439 14.17 -14.44 -13.23
N ALA A 440 13.37 -13.45 -13.64
CA ALA A 440 13.87 -12.13 -14.01
C ALA A 440 14.45 -11.35 -12.81
N VAL A 441 13.87 -11.47 -11.62
CA VAL A 441 14.45 -10.93 -10.38
C VAL A 441 15.80 -11.61 -10.07
N LEU A 442 15.92 -12.92 -10.30
CA LEU A 442 17.19 -13.65 -10.17
C LEU A 442 18.20 -13.28 -11.28
N ASP A 443 17.79 -12.90 -12.49
CA ASP A 443 18.69 -12.35 -13.52
C ASP A 443 19.28 -11.02 -13.07
N PHE A 444 18.44 -10.12 -12.53
CA PHE A 444 18.88 -8.84 -11.98
C PHE A 444 19.87 -8.99 -10.81
N LEU A 445 19.65 -9.97 -9.93
CA LEU A 445 20.60 -10.29 -8.86
C LEU A 445 21.91 -10.93 -9.38
N GLN A 446 21.86 -11.75 -10.42
CA GLN A 446 23.06 -12.31 -11.06
C GLN A 446 23.89 -11.21 -11.75
N ASP A 447 23.25 -10.31 -12.50
CA ASP A 447 23.89 -9.14 -13.10
C ASP A 447 24.53 -8.22 -12.04
N SER A 448 23.84 -7.99 -10.92
CA SER A 448 24.38 -7.22 -9.79
C SER A 448 25.60 -7.88 -9.14
N LYS A 449 25.59 -9.20 -9.00
CA LYS A 449 26.70 -10.04 -8.49
C LYS A 449 27.91 -9.97 -9.41
N ASP A 450 27.71 -10.07 -10.72
CA ASP A 450 28.80 -10.00 -11.72
C ASP A 450 29.40 -8.58 -11.80
N HIS A 451 28.58 -7.54 -11.59
CA HIS A 451 29.04 -6.15 -11.39
C HIS A 451 29.59 -5.85 -9.98
N GLY A 452 29.75 -6.87 -9.12
CA GLY A 452 30.34 -6.75 -7.79
C GLY A 452 29.56 -5.85 -6.82
N GLN A 453 28.31 -5.51 -7.12
CA GLN A 453 27.45 -4.76 -6.21
C GLN A 453 26.79 -5.71 -5.23
N ARG A 454 26.61 -5.26 -3.99
CA ARG A 454 25.83 -5.99 -2.96
C ARG A 454 24.99 -5.09 -2.06
N LYS A 455 24.95 -3.78 -2.34
CA LYS A 455 24.24 -2.78 -1.53
C LYS A 455 23.19 -2.03 -2.35
N GLY A 456 22.05 -1.78 -1.74
CA GLY A 456 20.98 -0.93 -2.29
C GLY A 456 19.60 -1.51 -2.04
N ASP A 457 18.64 -0.66 -1.72
CA ASP A 457 17.30 -1.06 -1.29
C ASP A 457 16.51 -1.83 -2.37
N ASP A 458 16.84 -1.64 -3.65
CA ASP A 458 16.28 -2.44 -4.76
C ASP A 458 16.83 -3.87 -4.84
N LEU A 459 18.09 -4.08 -4.48
CA LEU A 459 18.65 -5.44 -4.34
C LEU A 459 17.98 -6.14 -3.16
N LEU A 460 17.78 -5.43 -2.06
CA LEU A 460 17.13 -5.95 -0.86
C LEU A 460 15.62 -6.21 -1.08
N ALA A 461 14.93 -5.37 -1.86
CA ALA A 461 13.55 -5.61 -2.29
C ALA A 461 13.44 -6.81 -3.25
N ALA A 462 14.39 -6.97 -4.17
CA ALA A 462 14.49 -8.16 -5.02
C ALA A 462 14.66 -9.45 -4.18
N VAL A 463 15.55 -9.44 -3.18
CA VAL A 463 15.70 -10.55 -2.21
C VAL A 463 14.43 -10.79 -1.40
N ARG A 464 13.75 -9.73 -0.95
CA ARG A 464 12.48 -9.84 -0.18
C ARG A 464 11.41 -10.63 -0.94
N ILE A 465 11.26 -10.38 -2.23
CA ILE A 465 10.24 -11.01 -3.08
C ILE A 465 10.61 -12.46 -3.43
N ILE A 466 11.90 -12.71 -3.65
CA ILE A 466 12.44 -14.09 -3.76
C ILE A 466 12.14 -14.86 -2.47
N GLY A 467 12.41 -14.27 -1.30
CA GLY A 467 12.08 -14.86 0.00
C GLY A 467 10.59 -15.14 0.17
N SER A 468 9.74 -14.15 -0.12
CA SER A 468 8.27 -14.26 -0.04
C SER A 468 7.71 -15.36 -0.96
N TYR A 469 8.21 -15.51 -2.19
CA TYR A 469 7.75 -16.57 -3.09
C TYR A 469 8.31 -17.94 -2.73
N LEU A 470 9.57 -18.02 -2.33
CA LEU A 470 10.20 -19.29 -1.94
C LEU A 470 9.80 -19.77 -0.54
N ALA A 471 9.12 -18.94 0.26
CA ALA A 471 8.38 -19.40 1.43
C ALA A 471 7.25 -20.38 1.05
N GLU A 472 6.63 -20.18 -0.11
CA GLU A 472 5.49 -20.99 -0.59
C GLU A 472 5.95 -22.11 -1.54
N ALA A 473 7.00 -21.84 -2.32
CA ALA A 473 7.59 -22.77 -3.28
C ALA A 473 9.12 -22.91 -3.10
N PRO A 474 9.64 -23.53 -2.02
CA PRO A 474 11.07 -23.57 -1.70
C PRO A 474 12.01 -24.14 -2.78
N TYR A 475 11.46 -24.95 -3.68
CA TYR A 475 12.20 -25.61 -4.77
C TYR A 475 11.93 -24.97 -6.15
N ALA A 476 11.25 -23.82 -6.21
CA ALA A 476 11.11 -23.06 -7.44
C ALA A 476 12.47 -22.47 -7.88
N CYS A 477 12.70 -22.41 -9.20
CA CYS A 477 13.94 -21.94 -9.81
C CYS A 477 15.23 -22.65 -9.29
N ASN A 478 15.08 -23.84 -8.68
CA ASN A 478 16.03 -24.52 -7.78
C ASN A 478 17.53 -24.35 -8.10
N GLN A 479 17.94 -24.56 -9.35
CA GLN A 479 19.35 -24.44 -9.77
C GLN A 479 19.86 -23.00 -9.61
N LYS A 480 19.21 -22.05 -10.27
CA LYS A 480 19.55 -20.62 -10.22
C LYS A 480 19.47 -20.06 -8.81
N THR A 481 18.47 -20.48 -8.04
CA THR A 481 18.32 -20.13 -6.62
C THR A 481 19.54 -20.60 -5.81
N ARG A 482 20.03 -21.84 -5.99
CA ARG A 482 21.22 -22.37 -5.29
C ARG A 482 22.50 -21.63 -5.70
N ASP A 483 22.70 -21.42 -7.00
CA ASP A 483 23.91 -20.78 -7.55
C ASP A 483 24.03 -19.29 -7.15
N LEU A 484 22.93 -18.69 -6.69
CA LEU A 484 22.85 -17.33 -6.16
C LEU A 484 22.73 -17.26 -4.63
N LEU A 485 22.50 -18.37 -3.90
CA LEU A 485 22.07 -18.31 -2.49
C LEU A 485 23.12 -17.66 -1.56
N GLU A 486 24.41 -17.89 -1.82
CA GLU A 486 25.51 -17.18 -1.14
C GLU A 486 25.42 -15.67 -1.32
N TYR A 487 25.19 -15.23 -2.57
CA TYR A 487 25.10 -13.82 -2.92
C TYR A 487 23.82 -13.17 -2.38
N ILE A 488 22.68 -13.85 -2.47
CA ILE A 488 21.38 -13.41 -1.92
C ILE A 488 21.51 -13.08 -0.43
N LEU A 489 22.18 -13.95 0.35
CA LEU A 489 22.44 -13.74 1.78
C LEU A 489 23.64 -12.80 2.06
N SER A 490 24.26 -12.25 1.01
CA SER A 490 25.30 -11.22 1.07
C SER A 490 24.78 -9.79 0.80
N VAL A 491 23.53 -9.65 0.34
CA VAL A 491 22.91 -8.36 0.00
C VAL A 491 22.58 -7.57 1.26
N GLU A 492 22.92 -6.28 1.25
CA GLU A 492 22.66 -5.30 2.30
C GLU A 492 21.77 -4.15 1.76
N GLY A 493 20.88 -3.60 2.59
CA GLY A 493 20.20 -2.33 2.34
C GLY A 493 21.16 -1.13 2.40
N GLU A 494 20.75 0.03 1.91
CA GLU A 494 21.67 1.17 1.73
C GLU A 494 22.10 1.80 3.07
N ASP A 495 21.20 1.85 4.06
CA ASP A 495 21.47 2.31 5.44
C ASP A 495 21.74 1.17 6.45
N GLU A 496 21.67 -0.10 6.04
CA GLU A 496 21.73 -1.27 6.95
C GLU A 496 23.04 -1.34 7.78
N SER A 497 24.13 -0.80 7.24
CA SER A 497 25.45 -0.78 7.90
C SER A 497 25.69 0.42 8.84
N ARG A 498 24.66 1.23 9.13
CA ARG A 498 24.84 2.51 9.84
C ARG A 498 24.24 2.57 11.24
N ALA A 499 23.43 1.58 11.60
CA ALA A 499 22.89 1.42 12.95
C ALA A 499 23.72 0.39 13.76
N TYR A 500 23.61 0.46 15.09
CA TYR A 500 24.10 -0.55 16.04
C TYR A 500 25.63 -0.74 16.14
N SER A 501 26.36 0.32 16.51
CA SER A 501 27.66 0.17 17.17
C SER A 501 27.59 0.66 18.62
N LEU A 502 27.24 -0.28 19.53
CA LEU A 502 27.35 -0.07 20.98
C LEU A 502 27.88 -1.31 21.74
N PHE A 503 27.78 -2.51 21.14
CA PHE A 503 28.58 -3.68 21.51
C PHE A 503 29.44 -4.14 20.31
N VAL A 504 30.74 -4.27 20.53
CA VAL A 504 31.77 -4.04 19.49
C VAL A 504 32.33 -5.34 18.87
N LEU A 505 31.53 -6.42 18.83
CA LEU A 505 32.05 -7.78 18.46
C LEU A 505 31.20 -8.57 17.45
N LEU A 506 30.14 -8.01 16.88
CA LEU A 506 29.40 -8.61 15.77
C LEU A 506 29.53 -7.69 14.54
N ASN A 507 30.32 -8.14 13.57
CA ASN A 507 30.70 -7.37 12.39
C ASN A 507 29.50 -6.92 11.53
N ASP A 508 29.81 -6.00 10.61
CA ASP A 508 29.03 -5.76 9.38
C ASP A 508 28.64 -7.11 8.77
N SER A 509 27.37 -7.46 8.88
CA SER A 509 26.79 -8.66 8.31
C SER A 509 25.37 -8.34 7.87
N PRO A 510 24.95 -8.82 6.69
CA PRO A 510 23.55 -8.77 6.29
C PRO A 510 22.64 -9.36 7.36
N PHE A 511 21.47 -8.76 7.49
CA PHE A 511 20.42 -9.10 8.43
C PHE A 511 19.08 -9.21 7.70
N TYR A 512 18.64 -8.15 7.00
CA TYR A 512 17.32 -8.14 6.35
C TYR A 512 17.21 -9.20 5.24
N SER A 513 18.25 -9.37 4.42
CA SER A 513 18.30 -10.41 3.38
C SER A 513 18.28 -11.83 3.96
N VAL A 514 18.85 -12.03 5.15
CA VAL A 514 18.76 -13.31 5.86
C VAL A 514 17.33 -13.52 6.40
N CYS A 515 16.75 -12.51 7.07
CA CYS A 515 15.38 -12.55 7.59
C CYS A 515 14.35 -12.91 6.52
N PHE A 516 14.42 -12.30 5.34
CA PHE A 516 13.48 -12.59 4.24
C PHE A 516 13.60 -14.01 3.69
N MET A 517 14.78 -14.64 3.80
CA MET A 517 15.02 -16.00 3.32
C MET A 517 14.74 -17.09 4.39
N LEU A 518 14.58 -16.72 5.68
CA LEU A 518 14.33 -17.67 6.77
C LEU A 518 13.17 -18.66 6.53
N PRO A 519 12.00 -18.27 5.98
CA PRO A 519 10.90 -19.21 5.75
C PRO A 519 11.26 -20.32 4.75
N MET A 520 12.08 -20.01 3.73
CA MET A 520 12.60 -20.98 2.77
C MET A 520 13.68 -21.86 3.42
N LEU A 521 14.64 -21.23 4.12
CA LEU A 521 15.76 -21.92 4.78
C LEU A 521 15.28 -22.92 5.84
N CYS A 522 14.26 -22.58 6.61
CA CYS A 522 13.64 -23.48 7.59
C CYS A 522 13.07 -24.74 6.90
N GLN A 523 12.33 -24.56 5.80
CA GLN A 523 11.73 -25.68 5.06
C GLN A 523 12.75 -26.58 4.38
N ILE A 524 13.78 -26.03 3.71
CA ILE A 524 14.79 -26.88 3.07
C ILE A 524 15.68 -27.61 4.10
N THR A 525 15.93 -27.02 5.27
CA THR A 525 16.74 -27.67 6.31
C THR A 525 16.05 -28.84 7.01
N MET A 526 14.73 -29.02 6.84
CA MET A 526 14.05 -30.27 7.24
C MET A 526 14.70 -31.50 6.57
N GLU A 527 15.24 -31.34 5.36
CA GLU A 527 15.98 -32.39 4.66
C GLU A 527 17.51 -32.23 4.80
N VAL A 528 18.21 -33.38 4.89
CA VAL A 528 19.68 -33.44 5.02
C VAL A 528 20.39 -32.78 3.84
N GLU A 529 19.83 -32.85 2.62
CA GLU A 529 20.41 -32.20 1.44
C GLU A 529 20.29 -30.67 1.49
N GLY A 530 19.23 -30.13 2.11
CA GLY A 530 19.14 -28.69 2.38
C GLY A 530 20.13 -28.25 3.46
N CYS A 531 20.34 -29.06 4.50
CA CYS A 531 21.40 -28.83 5.50
C CYS A 531 22.81 -28.83 4.89
N LYS A 532 23.11 -29.77 3.97
CA LYS A 532 24.38 -29.79 3.21
C LYS A 532 24.53 -28.54 2.34
N THR A 533 23.46 -28.16 1.65
CA THR A 533 23.41 -26.94 0.81
C THR A 533 23.72 -25.70 1.66
N LEU A 534 23.11 -25.57 2.84
CA LEU A 534 23.35 -24.46 3.78
C LEU A 534 24.79 -24.41 4.36
N VAL A 535 25.56 -25.51 4.25
CA VAL A 535 26.98 -25.54 4.62
C VAL A 535 27.90 -25.21 3.45
N SER A 536 27.58 -25.59 2.21
CA SER A 536 28.49 -25.42 1.08
C SER A 536 28.83 -23.96 0.74
N PHE A 537 28.00 -23.01 1.17
CA PHE A 537 28.27 -21.56 1.13
C PHE A 537 28.30 -20.88 2.52
N GLY A 538 28.36 -21.67 3.60
CA GLY A 538 28.47 -21.13 4.97
C GLY A 538 27.23 -20.45 5.57
N GLY A 539 26.07 -20.47 4.89
CA GLY A 539 24.87 -19.72 5.30
C GLY A 539 24.32 -20.04 6.69
N HIS A 540 24.62 -21.22 7.26
CA HIS A 540 24.32 -21.53 8.66
C HIS A 540 24.92 -20.50 9.63
N ARG A 541 26.11 -19.95 9.33
CA ARG A 541 26.73 -18.86 10.08
C ARG A 541 25.95 -17.55 9.94
N SER A 542 25.41 -17.26 8.76
CA SER A 542 24.53 -16.09 8.53
C SER A 542 23.24 -16.20 9.34
N VAL A 543 22.61 -17.38 9.39
CA VAL A 543 21.40 -17.63 10.20
C VAL A 543 21.70 -17.49 11.69
N VAL A 544 22.81 -18.03 12.20
CA VAL A 544 23.21 -17.86 13.61
C VAL A 544 23.46 -16.39 13.96
N ASN A 545 24.21 -15.67 13.12
CA ASN A 545 24.46 -14.23 13.33
C ASN A 545 23.17 -13.41 13.27
N CYS A 546 22.23 -13.78 12.40
CA CYS A 546 20.92 -13.15 12.28
C CYS A 546 20.06 -13.39 13.54
N LEU A 547 20.01 -14.62 14.06
CA LEU A 547 19.30 -14.94 15.31
C LEU A 547 19.86 -14.15 16.50
N ILE A 548 21.19 -14.07 16.60
CA ILE A 548 21.84 -13.27 17.65
C ILE A 548 21.43 -11.80 17.54
N LYS A 549 21.50 -11.20 16.34
CA LYS A 549 21.09 -9.81 16.10
C LYS A 549 19.60 -9.57 16.40
N MET A 550 18.72 -10.51 16.07
CA MET A 550 17.28 -10.39 16.39
C MET A 550 17.05 -10.38 17.91
N ILE A 551 17.63 -11.33 18.64
CA ILE A 551 17.49 -11.41 20.10
C ILE A 551 18.07 -10.17 20.81
N GLU A 552 19.19 -9.64 20.32
CA GLU A 552 19.80 -8.42 20.87
C GLU A 552 18.98 -7.15 20.57
N GLN A 553 18.09 -7.17 19.56
CA GLN A 553 17.15 -6.08 19.22
C GLN A 553 15.76 -6.26 19.88
N ASP A 554 15.29 -7.49 20.05
CA ASP A 554 14.03 -7.89 20.71
C ASP A 554 13.95 -7.36 22.15
N ALA A 555 15.09 -7.27 22.84
CA ALA A 555 15.23 -6.62 24.14
C ALA A 555 14.88 -5.11 24.15
N MET A 556 14.59 -4.50 22.99
CA MET A 556 14.24 -3.08 22.84
C MET A 556 13.03 -2.82 21.93
N MET A 557 12.81 -3.59 20.85
CA MET A 557 11.73 -3.39 19.86
C MET A 557 11.36 -4.66 19.06
N VAL A 558 10.20 -5.30 19.35
CA VAL A 558 9.29 -6.02 18.42
C VAL A 558 8.12 -6.65 19.22
N GLU A 559 6.97 -6.93 18.58
CA GLU A 559 5.79 -7.55 19.23
C GLU A 559 5.44 -8.97 18.72
N ASP A 560 6.23 -9.56 17.81
CA ASP A 560 6.06 -10.95 17.34
C ASP A 560 7.39 -11.71 17.23
N ASN A 561 7.51 -12.77 18.03
CA ASN A 561 8.64 -13.71 18.05
C ASN A 561 8.73 -14.62 16.82
N GLY A 562 7.75 -14.64 15.91
CA GLY A 562 7.67 -15.59 14.79
C GLY A 562 8.93 -15.68 13.92
N THR A 563 9.61 -14.55 13.67
CA THR A 563 10.87 -14.55 12.88
C THR A 563 12.05 -15.13 13.69
N ILE A 564 12.05 -14.94 15.01
CA ILE A 564 13.04 -15.54 15.93
C ILE A 564 12.86 -17.05 15.97
N PHE A 565 11.61 -17.53 16.07
CA PHE A 565 11.30 -18.97 16.01
C PHE A 565 11.73 -19.59 14.67
N LEU A 566 11.46 -18.95 13.52
CA LEU A 566 11.91 -19.47 12.21
C LEU A 566 13.44 -19.63 12.10
N ALA A 567 14.22 -18.71 12.68
CA ALA A 567 15.68 -18.86 12.73
C ALA A 567 16.13 -19.95 13.72
N CYS A 568 15.46 -20.06 14.88
CA CYS A 568 15.66 -21.14 15.82
C CYS A 568 15.38 -22.51 15.20
N ASP A 569 14.26 -22.69 14.49
CA ASP A 569 13.89 -23.92 13.80
C ASP A 569 14.90 -24.28 12.69
N THR A 570 15.34 -23.29 11.91
CA THR A 570 16.40 -23.48 10.89
C THR A 570 17.70 -24.02 11.51
N ILE A 571 18.08 -23.50 12.69
CA ILE A 571 19.26 -23.97 13.44
C ILE A 571 19.01 -25.33 14.10
N LEU A 572 17.80 -25.59 14.61
CA LEU A 572 17.40 -26.85 15.23
C LEU A 572 17.43 -28.00 14.21
N ASN A 573 16.85 -27.77 13.02
CA ASN A 573 16.90 -28.68 11.88
C ASN A 573 18.35 -28.98 11.48
N PHE A 574 19.16 -27.93 11.30
CA PHE A 574 20.57 -28.05 10.96
C PHE A 574 21.38 -28.87 11.98
N LEU A 575 21.25 -28.56 13.27
CA LEU A 575 21.98 -29.24 14.34
C LEU A 575 21.48 -30.68 14.61
N SER A 576 20.22 -30.98 14.27
CA SER A 576 19.65 -32.33 14.36
C SER A 576 20.15 -33.23 13.23
N ASN A 577 20.24 -32.70 12.01
CA ASN A 577 20.71 -33.42 10.81
C ASN A 577 22.25 -33.61 10.72
N ARG A 578 22.98 -33.33 11.81
CA ARG A 578 24.46 -33.39 11.96
C ARG A 578 25.13 -34.75 11.67
N THR A 579 24.37 -35.84 11.46
CA THR A 579 24.94 -37.12 11.04
C THR A 579 25.24 -37.17 9.54
N GLY A 580 24.57 -36.33 8.73
CA GLY A 580 24.84 -36.18 7.29
C GLY A 580 25.71 -34.97 6.93
N VAL A 581 26.16 -34.20 7.93
CA VAL A 581 26.85 -32.90 7.76
C VAL A 581 27.91 -32.75 8.86
N GLN A 582 29.18 -32.52 8.48
CA GLN A 582 30.29 -32.47 9.44
C GLN A 582 30.37 -31.13 10.22
N VAL A 583 29.50 -30.96 11.21
CA VAL A 583 29.45 -29.75 12.06
C VAL A 583 30.59 -29.76 13.09
N GLN A 584 31.28 -28.62 13.25
CA GLN A 584 32.26 -28.37 14.31
C GLN A 584 31.85 -27.16 15.15
N LEU A 585 32.39 -27.02 16.37
CA LEU A 585 32.09 -25.88 17.25
C LEU A 585 32.83 -24.60 16.82
N GLU A 586 32.24 -23.89 15.85
CA GLU A 586 32.68 -22.55 15.47
C GLU A 586 32.36 -21.48 16.54
N PRO A 587 33.05 -20.32 16.56
CA PRO A 587 32.85 -19.29 17.59
C PRO A 587 31.43 -18.70 17.67
N HIS A 588 30.69 -18.67 16.56
CA HIS A 588 29.32 -18.13 16.54
C HIS A 588 28.34 -18.98 17.37
N PHE A 589 28.54 -20.30 17.46
CA PHE A 589 27.76 -21.14 18.39
C PHE A 589 28.05 -20.83 19.86
N VAL A 590 29.27 -20.37 20.19
CA VAL A 590 29.64 -19.97 21.56
C VAL A 590 29.01 -18.64 21.93
N ASN A 591 28.91 -17.70 20.98
CA ASN A 591 28.11 -16.49 21.16
C ASN A 591 26.61 -16.81 21.23
N LEU A 592 26.07 -17.70 20.39
CA LEU A 592 24.67 -18.10 20.42
C LEU A 592 24.28 -18.72 21.78
N LEU A 593 25.15 -19.56 22.37
CA LEU A 593 24.95 -20.09 23.73
C LEU A 593 24.80 -18.96 24.78
N ARG A 594 25.57 -17.87 24.67
CA ARG A 594 25.41 -16.68 25.54
C ARG A 594 24.08 -15.99 25.30
N THR A 595 23.74 -15.73 24.03
CA THR A 595 22.56 -14.97 23.64
C THR A 595 21.26 -15.70 23.99
N LEU A 596 21.18 -17.01 23.77
CA LEU A 596 20.03 -17.85 24.17
C LEU A 596 19.88 -17.93 25.70
N ALA A 597 20.99 -18.01 26.45
CA ALA A 597 20.96 -18.03 27.92
C ALA A 597 20.49 -16.70 28.53
N LEU A 598 20.73 -15.57 27.84
CA LEU A 598 20.20 -14.26 28.22
C LEU A 598 18.69 -14.18 27.92
N TRP A 599 18.30 -14.45 26.67
CA TRP A 599 16.92 -14.34 26.17
C TRP A 599 15.92 -15.18 26.96
N ALA A 600 16.19 -16.49 27.08
CA ALA A 600 15.36 -17.38 27.88
C ALA A 600 15.52 -17.16 29.40
N GLY A 601 16.59 -16.47 29.83
CA GLY A 601 16.79 -16.05 31.22
C GLY A 601 15.89 -14.88 31.64
N THR A 602 15.45 -14.04 30.70
CA THR A 602 14.59 -12.86 30.97
C THR A 602 13.09 -13.11 30.85
N THR A 603 12.65 -14.26 30.35
CA THR A 603 11.23 -14.61 30.16
C THR A 603 10.82 -15.89 30.90
N ASN A 604 9.52 -16.05 31.15
CA ASN A 604 8.90 -17.28 31.64
C ASN A 604 8.13 -18.05 30.54
N ASP A 605 8.15 -17.59 29.29
CA ASP A 605 7.49 -18.26 28.16
C ASP A 605 8.03 -19.70 27.94
N PRO A 606 7.20 -20.75 28.09
CA PRO A 606 7.62 -22.14 27.89
C PRO A 606 8.19 -22.40 26.50
N SER A 607 7.68 -21.74 25.45
CA SER A 607 8.12 -21.93 24.06
C SER A 607 9.53 -21.39 23.85
N ILE A 608 9.84 -20.22 24.41
CA ILE A 608 11.18 -19.64 24.38
C ILE A 608 12.15 -20.51 25.18
N ILE A 609 11.77 -20.93 26.39
CA ILE A 609 12.58 -21.80 27.25
C ILE A 609 12.90 -23.13 26.56
N MET A 610 11.90 -23.80 26.00
CA MET A 610 12.05 -25.11 25.35
C MET A 610 12.85 -25.02 24.04
N MET A 611 12.66 -23.97 23.25
CA MET A 611 13.42 -23.76 22.02
C MET A 611 14.90 -23.46 22.32
N ALA A 612 15.17 -22.51 23.22
CA ALA A 612 16.53 -22.15 23.62
C ALA A 612 17.26 -23.35 24.26
N SER A 613 16.63 -24.08 25.17
CA SER A 613 17.20 -25.31 25.75
C SER A 613 17.47 -26.40 24.72
N SER A 614 16.63 -26.54 23.69
CA SER A 614 16.83 -27.54 22.64
C SER A 614 18.08 -27.24 21.79
N ILE A 615 18.25 -25.98 21.36
CA ILE A 615 19.44 -25.55 20.62
C ILE A 615 20.70 -25.67 21.49
N CYS A 616 20.67 -25.17 22.73
CA CYS A 616 21.78 -25.30 23.68
C CYS A 616 22.19 -26.77 23.91
N THR A 617 21.20 -27.67 24.05
CA THR A 617 21.42 -29.12 24.19
C THR A 617 22.14 -29.71 22.96
N LEU A 618 21.77 -29.30 21.74
CA LEU A 618 22.40 -29.78 20.52
C LEU A 618 23.81 -29.21 20.31
N ILE A 619 24.10 -28.00 20.80
CA ILE A 619 25.46 -27.42 20.80
C ILE A 619 26.35 -28.10 21.85
N PHE A 620 25.82 -28.40 23.05
CA PHE A 620 26.55 -29.15 24.08
C PHE A 620 26.94 -30.57 23.62
N ASP A 621 26.12 -31.21 22.79
CA ASP A 621 26.49 -32.46 22.13
C ASP A 621 27.80 -32.37 21.32
N LEU A 622 28.17 -31.19 20.79
CA LEU A 622 29.35 -30.96 19.95
C LEU A 622 30.64 -30.64 20.74
N THR A 623 30.61 -30.53 22.07
CA THR A 623 31.74 -30.00 22.87
C THR A 623 31.83 -30.62 24.28
N SER A 624 32.63 -30.03 25.18
CA SER A 624 32.67 -30.35 26.61
C SER A 624 32.81 -29.07 27.45
N GLU A 625 32.51 -29.16 28.76
CA GLU A 625 32.71 -28.05 29.70
C GLU A 625 34.16 -27.55 29.69
N GLU A 626 35.15 -28.46 29.72
CA GLU A 626 36.57 -28.11 29.60
C GLU A 626 36.88 -27.38 28.28
N SER A 627 36.34 -27.89 27.16
CA SER A 627 36.56 -27.30 25.83
C SER A 627 35.94 -25.90 25.67
N LEU A 628 34.89 -25.58 26.43
CA LEU A 628 34.29 -24.25 26.48
C LEU A 628 35.02 -23.31 27.45
N LEU A 629 35.32 -23.77 28.67
CA LEU A 629 35.99 -22.96 29.70
C LEU A 629 37.44 -22.62 29.34
N ASN A 630 38.10 -23.40 28.48
CA ASN A 630 39.44 -23.10 27.97
C ASN A 630 39.45 -22.03 26.85
N ARG A 631 38.29 -21.49 26.42
CA ARG A 631 38.21 -20.45 25.39
C ARG A 631 38.21 -19.04 25.99
N SER A 632 38.96 -18.13 25.38
CA SER A 632 38.99 -16.72 25.77
C SER A 632 37.72 -15.92 25.42
N ASP A 633 36.81 -16.49 24.63
CA ASP A 633 35.56 -15.85 24.20
C ASP A 633 34.31 -16.32 24.99
N PHE A 634 34.48 -17.18 26.01
CA PHE A 634 33.40 -17.73 26.84
C PHE A 634 33.51 -17.26 28.30
N ASP A 635 32.40 -16.79 28.89
CA ASP A 635 32.36 -16.40 30.31
C ASP A 635 31.86 -17.60 31.15
N PRO A 636 32.59 -18.05 32.18
CA PRO A 636 32.12 -19.07 33.11
C PRO A 636 30.74 -18.81 33.73
N ARG A 637 30.30 -17.54 33.83
CA ARG A 637 28.93 -17.18 34.27
C ARG A 637 27.86 -17.60 33.27
N THR A 638 28.16 -17.59 31.97
CA THR A 638 27.24 -18.08 30.93
C THR A 638 26.90 -19.56 31.14
N LEU A 639 27.84 -20.37 31.65
CA LEU A 639 27.58 -21.77 31.99
C LEU A 639 26.62 -21.93 33.19
N GLU A 640 26.60 -20.97 34.12
CA GLU A 640 25.63 -20.93 35.22
C GLU A 640 24.22 -20.57 34.71
N SER A 641 24.10 -19.54 33.86
CA SER A 641 22.84 -19.20 33.18
C SER A 641 22.30 -20.35 32.34
N LEU A 642 23.17 -21.04 31.57
CA LEU A 642 22.80 -22.24 30.81
C LEU A 642 22.38 -23.40 31.72
N SER A 643 22.98 -23.54 32.90
CA SER A 643 22.55 -24.55 33.88
C SER A 643 21.12 -24.28 34.37
N GLN A 644 20.78 -23.02 34.68
CA GLN A 644 19.42 -22.64 35.10
C GLN A 644 18.41 -22.79 33.96
N LEU A 645 18.79 -22.49 32.71
CA LEU A 645 17.95 -22.72 31.53
C LEU A 645 17.60 -24.21 31.35
N ILE A 646 18.61 -25.10 31.43
CA ILE A 646 18.37 -26.55 31.36
C ILE A 646 17.49 -27.04 32.52
N ILE A 647 17.72 -26.56 33.75
CA ILE A 647 16.86 -26.89 34.91
C ILE A 647 15.40 -26.54 34.63
N ARG A 648 15.11 -25.29 34.19
CA ARG A 648 13.73 -24.83 33.92
C ARG A 648 13.06 -25.64 32.81
N SER A 649 13.79 -26.02 31.75
CA SER A 649 13.24 -26.88 30.68
C SER A 649 13.04 -28.36 31.07
N LEU A 650 13.40 -28.75 32.29
CA LEU A 650 13.16 -30.07 32.86
C LEU A 650 12.16 -30.03 34.04
N ASP A 651 11.61 -28.85 34.36
CA ASP A 651 10.74 -28.64 35.52
C ASP A 651 9.28 -29.00 35.23
N GLN A 652 8.63 -29.66 36.18
CA GLN A 652 7.39 -30.41 35.93
C GLN A 652 6.17 -29.50 35.75
N ASP A 653 6.18 -28.29 36.31
CA ASP A 653 5.09 -27.32 36.14
C ASP A 653 5.07 -26.74 34.72
N ILE A 654 6.24 -26.38 34.18
CA ILE A 654 6.39 -25.93 32.78
C ILE A 654 6.01 -27.05 31.79
N ILE A 655 6.28 -28.31 32.17
CA ILE A 655 5.96 -29.50 31.37
C ILE A 655 4.45 -29.73 31.20
N ASP A 656 3.63 -29.47 32.21
CA ASP A 656 2.19 -29.74 32.15
C ASP A 656 1.41 -28.64 31.41
N GLU A 657 1.93 -27.42 31.35
CA GLU A 657 1.43 -26.35 30.46
C GLU A 657 1.79 -26.62 28.98
N SER A 658 2.90 -27.31 28.69
CA SER A 658 3.52 -27.36 27.35
C SER A 658 3.30 -28.67 26.57
N ARG A 659 2.06 -29.15 26.43
CA ARG A 659 1.78 -30.41 25.70
C ARG A 659 2.22 -30.41 24.24
N ASP A 660 2.23 -29.24 23.61
CA ASP A 660 2.57 -29.08 22.19
C ASP A 660 4.10 -29.10 21.93
N HIS A 661 4.92 -29.13 22.99
CA HIS A 661 6.40 -29.12 22.91
C HIS A 661 7.05 -30.49 23.15
N SER A 662 6.35 -31.59 22.82
CA SER A 662 6.82 -32.98 23.03
C SER A 662 8.20 -33.26 22.45
N ASP A 663 8.45 -32.76 21.25
CA ASP A 663 9.61 -33.14 20.44
C ASP A 663 10.85 -32.37 20.89
N LEU A 664 10.68 -31.09 21.26
CA LEU A 664 11.68 -30.29 21.97
C LEU A 664 12.07 -30.95 23.29
N ARG A 665 11.08 -31.41 24.08
CA ARG A 665 11.34 -32.15 25.33
C ARG A 665 12.11 -33.44 25.10
N GLN A 666 11.83 -34.16 24.00
CA GLN A 666 12.59 -35.34 23.62
C GLN A 666 14.03 -35.01 23.21
N ILE A 667 14.27 -33.92 22.47
CA ILE A 667 15.60 -33.43 22.10
C ILE A 667 16.42 -33.12 23.37
N ILE A 668 15.87 -32.33 24.29
CA ILE A 668 16.50 -31.93 25.56
C ILE A 668 16.82 -33.18 26.41
N THR A 669 15.81 -34.02 26.66
CA THR A 669 15.96 -35.21 27.53
C THR A 669 16.94 -36.25 26.96
N ALA A 670 16.91 -36.48 25.64
CA ALA A 670 17.81 -37.41 24.99
C ALA A 670 19.23 -36.84 24.86
N GLY A 671 19.38 -35.52 24.69
CA GLY A 671 20.68 -34.85 24.64
C GLY A 671 21.37 -34.74 25.98
N TYR A 672 20.66 -34.38 27.05
CA TYR A 672 21.19 -34.38 28.42
C TYR A 672 21.88 -35.72 28.75
N ARG A 673 21.24 -36.85 28.41
CA ARG A 673 21.81 -38.21 28.57
C ARG A 673 23.08 -38.50 27.73
N ARG A 674 23.37 -37.70 26.69
CA ARG A 674 24.58 -37.82 25.83
C ARG A 674 25.71 -36.88 26.22
N TRP A 675 25.43 -35.78 26.91
CA TRP A 675 26.47 -34.78 27.25
C TRP A 675 26.64 -34.50 28.75
N ALA A 676 25.75 -34.91 29.65
CA ALA A 676 25.86 -34.59 31.09
C ALA A 676 27.22 -34.98 31.72
N GLU A 677 27.80 -36.13 31.35
CA GLU A 677 29.14 -36.56 31.80
C GLU A 677 30.28 -35.63 31.32
N ARG A 678 30.09 -34.92 30.20
CA ARG A 678 31.02 -33.91 29.67
C ARG A 678 30.81 -32.52 30.29
N PHE A 679 29.78 -32.35 31.13
CA PHE A 679 29.35 -31.09 31.73
C PHE A 679 29.03 -31.24 33.23
N PRO A 680 30.01 -31.60 34.08
CA PRO A 680 29.79 -31.90 35.49
C PRO A 680 29.16 -30.76 36.28
N ARG A 681 29.41 -29.47 35.96
CA ARG A 681 28.72 -28.36 36.66
C ARG A 681 27.22 -28.34 36.37
N VAL A 682 26.85 -28.53 35.11
CA VAL A 682 25.45 -28.54 34.65
C VAL A 682 24.73 -29.74 35.26
N ARG A 683 25.32 -30.94 35.17
CA ARG A 683 24.77 -32.17 35.76
C ARG A 683 24.55 -32.00 37.27
N ASN A 684 25.58 -31.57 38.00
CA ASN A 684 25.50 -31.35 39.44
C ASN A 684 24.52 -30.23 39.83
N ALA A 685 24.14 -29.32 38.92
CA ALA A 685 23.10 -28.32 39.15
C ALA A 685 21.68 -28.92 38.96
N VAL A 686 21.46 -29.65 37.87
CA VAL A 686 20.19 -30.36 37.59
C VAL A 686 19.88 -31.39 38.68
N GLU A 687 20.85 -32.20 39.08
CA GLU A 687 20.70 -33.18 40.16
C GLU A 687 20.34 -32.53 41.50
N ARG A 688 20.90 -31.34 41.82
CA ARG A 688 20.52 -30.59 43.02
C ARG A 688 19.09 -30.05 42.93
N ALA A 689 18.68 -29.53 41.78
CA ALA A 689 17.31 -29.03 41.59
C ALA A 689 16.26 -30.14 41.80
N VAL A 690 16.42 -31.28 41.12
CA VAL A 690 15.50 -32.43 41.25
C VAL A 690 15.43 -32.96 42.69
N ASN A 691 16.55 -33.01 43.40
CA ASN A 691 16.61 -33.40 44.82
C ASN A 691 15.95 -32.38 45.76
N ILE A 692 15.86 -31.10 45.38
CA ILE A 692 15.12 -30.06 46.13
C ILE A 692 13.62 -30.16 45.86
N SER A 693 13.19 -30.31 44.60
CA SER A 693 11.77 -30.47 44.24
C SER A 693 11.13 -31.67 44.93
N THR A 694 11.88 -32.78 45.02
CA THR A 694 11.45 -34.01 45.72
C THR A 694 11.50 -33.91 47.25
N ALA A 695 12.36 -33.05 47.81
CA ALA A 695 12.40 -32.78 49.25
C ALA A 695 11.35 -31.75 49.72
N GLY A 696 10.82 -30.92 48.82
CA GLY A 696 9.76 -29.95 49.13
C GLY A 696 8.39 -30.58 49.42
N ALA A 697 8.17 -31.82 48.97
CA ALA A 697 6.91 -32.56 49.12
C ALA A 697 6.73 -33.19 50.52
N ILE A 698 6.92 -32.41 51.58
CA ILE A 698 6.56 -32.81 52.95
C ILE A 698 5.05 -32.52 53.15
N PRO A 699 4.22 -33.50 53.52
CA PRO A 699 2.78 -33.28 53.70
C PRO A 699 2.48 -32.43 54.93
N SER A 700 1.60 -31.44 54.77
CA SER A 700 0.97 -30.64 55.81
C SER A 700 -0.54 -30.81 55.80
#